data_AF-A0A151B9K7-F1
#
_entry.id   AF-A0A151B9K7-F1
#
_cell.length_a   1.000
_cell.length_b   1.000
_cell.length_c   1.000
_cell.angle_alpha   90.00
_cell.angle_beta   90.00
_cell.angle_gamma   90.00
#
_symmetry.space_group_name_H-M   'P 1'
#
loop_
_entity.id
_entity.type
_entity.pdbx_description
1 polymer ?
#
loop_
_entity_poly.entity_id
_entity_poly.type
_entity_poly.pdbx_seq_one_letter_code
_entity_poly.pdbx_strand_id
1 'polypeptide(L)'
;MEKHLNILLTLTVTVLLTSSSALMPFLTSVAAQEIPREETLIISDAWGPPAGWNPFLPNTAWGTELMYPALFFYSTRDDVWIPYLAEGYRWVDKYTLEVTIRPEAKWWDGTPITAEDVVFTFELGKKYVIGWVSPFWDYLESVEAVDEKTVRFTTSEEKLNYFQLVGLLHGTLIVPKHRWAPLEEELGEKIISEFRDDDPSKIVGGGPYRLLTWSEEMWYYERVDDWWGKDIFGLPGPKYIAHKTFKDNVAAALGFEAGEVDACGHFFAKIYEMWEVKGLPVRTYYANPPYYIGSGIINLYINYAKYPLSDINIRKAIAHAIPYDDLVSKAYFNYSVRAAPVPIIHTIPSYAKWINETLVEEYRFEYDLEKARKILDDAGIVDIDDDGIREMPDGTELGTFTISVPYGWTDWMMMCDMIATNLREIGIDCVTEFPDFTVWWDRLIKGTFDLVLSWDGGMGFDHPWNSFRFIMDPRLTGPVGEDYPAGNWERYMNWEIVPLIDAIAKETDPEKLAKLYSQLQEIFLKDLPAIPLFYGAAWYEFRYDRWVGWPKEEDPRWLSPYPWNYPDNLPVLFCLAKAGEEPTVPSWVYEMQIPTAKIFEDLAAVLAVKKGILSIDTAPVKGEVFVNGESWGVAPVSKEVKVGTYTITFGAVEGYDAPAPQTVTVEEGKTITIVGTYTRTALPELEEVLDKLDDVSSKLGTLSEDVTGVKSAVEVLSDLSDAVSGLRDEVAALRSDLSTISTIGYVSLILLIIVLVVAIMALRRPSQA
;
A
#
# COMPACT_ATOMS: atom_id res chain seq x y z
N MET A 1 16.64 -58.28 -57.51
CA MET A 1 17.23 -57.74 -58.75
C MET A 1 17.44 -56.25 -58.49
N GLU A 2 18.65 -55.86 -58.06
CA GLU A 2 19.74 -55.38 -58.95
C GLU A 2 19.30 -54.18 -59.80
N LYS A 3 20.06 -53.10 -60.02
CA LYS A 3 21.25 -52.43 -59.47
C LYS A 3 21.39 -51.18 -60.37
N HIS A 4 21.80 -50.03 -59.81
CA HIS A 4 22.52 -48.89 -60.41
C HIS A 4 22.24 -48.40 -61.85
N LEU A 5 22.18 -47.07 -62.03
CA LEU A 5 23.06 -46.43 -63.01
C LEU A 5 23.41 -44.99 -62.61
N ASN A 6 24.70 -44.68 -62.76
CA ASN A 6 25.37 -43.43 -62.46
C ASN A 6 26.17 -43.05 -63.73
N ILE A 7 26.44 -41.75 -63.92
CA ILE A 7 27.70 -41.15 -64.43
C ILE A 7 27.86 -40.77 -65.94
N LEU A 8 28.02 -39.43 -66.09
CA LEU A 8 28.94 -38.60 -66.92
C LEU A 8 28.85 -38.53 -68.46
N LEU A 9 28.94 -37.28 -68.97
CA LEU A 9 30.14 -36.83 -69.71
C LEU A 9 30.29 -35.29 -69.71
N THR A 10 31.55 -34.85 -69.80
CA THR A 10 32.12 -33.53 -69.47
C THR A 10 32.83 -32.90 -70.70
N LEU A 11 33.31 -31.65 -70.57
CA LEU A 11 34.35 -30.88 -71.32
C LEU A 11 33.84 -29.87 -72.39
N THR A 12 34.28 -28.60 -72.53
CA THR A 12 35.53 -27.90 -72.12
C THR A 12 35.51 -26.35 -72.30
N VAL A 13 36.51 -25.64 -71.69
CA VAL A 13 37.25 -24.39 -72.10
C VAL A 13 36.57 -23.01 -71.82
N THR A 14 37.19 -21.91 -71.32
CA THR A 14 38.52 -21.56 -70.75
C THR A 14 38.42 -20.13 -70.11
N VAL A 15 39.31 -19.87 -69.15
CA VAL A 15 39.57 -18.71 -68.26
C VAL A 15 39.80 -17.34 -68.93
N LEU A 16 39.36 -16.26 -68.25
CA LEU A 16 39.97 -14.92 -68.28
C LEU A 16 39.86 -14.25 -66.90
N LEU A 17 41.02 -13.94 -66.29
CA LEU A 17 41.19 -13.14 -65.07
C LEU A 17 41.00 -11.64 -65.38
N THR A 18 40.40 -10.86 -64.47
CA THR A 18 41.07 -9.79 -63.67
C THR A 18 40.09 -9.03 -62.75
N SER A 19 40.49 -8.94 -61.47
CA SER A 19 40.26 -7.87 -60.49
C SER A 19 38.83 -7.41 -60.13
N SER A 20 38.37 -7.81 -58.94
CA SER A 20 37.85 -6.88 -57.92
C SER A 20 37.90 -7.52 -56.53
N SER A 21 38.84 -7.02 -55.73
CA SER A 21 38.83 -6.91 -54.25
C SER A 21 38.11 -7.98 -53.43
N ALA A 22 38.91 -8.81 -52.76
CA ALA A 22 38.52 -9.64 -51.64
C ALA A 22 37.95 -8.79 -50.49
N LEU A 23 36.68 -9.00 -50.18
CA LEU A 23 36.11 -8.80 -48.84
C LEU A 23 35.75 -10.21 -48.36
N MET A 24 36.69 -10.87 -47.69
CA MET A 24 36.38 -12.02 -46.86
C MET A 24 35.39 -11.53 -45.79
N PRO A 25 34.20 -12.13 -45.63
CA PRO A 25 33.47 -11.98 -44.40
C PRO A 25 34.36 -12.60 -43.31
N PHE A 26 34.85 -11.77 -42.40
CA PHE A 26 35.26 -12.24 -41.09
C PHE A 26 34.00 -12.85 -40.45
N LEU A 27 33.78 -14.14 -40.71
CA LEU A 27 33.03 -14.99 -39.79
C LEU A 27 33.91 -15.09 -38.55
N THR A 28 33.82 -14.10 -37.67
CA THR A 28 34.11 -14.33 -36.26
C THR A 28 33.13 -15.41 -35.82
N SER A 29 33.58 -16.66 -35.81
CA SER A 29 32.93 -17.68 -35.02
C SER A 29 33.03 -17.21 -33.57
N VAL A 30 31.98 -16.54 -33.08
CA VAL A 30 31.75 -16.48 -31.64
C VAL A 30 31.58 -17.94 -31.26
N ALA A 31 32.57 -18.50 -30.55
CA ALA A 31 32.40 -19.80 -29.95
C ALA A 31 31.14 -19.71 -29.09
N ALA A 32 30.14 -20.57 -29.35
CA ALA A 32 28.99 -20.66 -28.48
C ALA A 32 29.54 -20.94 -27.07
N GLN A 33 29.32 -20.00 -26.15
CA GLN A 33 29.77 -20.15 -24.77
C GLN A 33 29.06 -21.38 -24.20
N GLU A 34 29.82 -22.41 -23.85
CA GLU A 34 29.29 -23.57 -23.15
C GLU A 34 28.92 -23.11 -21.73
N ILE A 35 27.63 -23.19 -21.40
CA ILE A 35 27.11 -22.75 -20.08
C ILE A 35 27.34 -23.91 -19.09
N PRO A 36 28.19 -23.75 -18.05
CA PRO A 36 28.57 -24.86 -17.16
C PRO A 36 27.40 -25.32 -16.31
N ARG A 37 27.08 -26.62 -16.34
CA ARG A 37 25.92 -27.18 -15.64
C ARG A 37 26.01 -27.02 -14.12
N GLU A 38 27.20 -27.12 -13.56
CA GLU A 38 27.52 -27.00 -12.14
C GLU A 38 27.44 -25.55 -11.63
N GLU A 39 27.37 -24.57 -12.52
CA GLU A 39 27.14 -23.15 -12.20
C GLU A 39 25.73 -22.68 -12.57
N THR A 40 24.92 -23.57 -13.14
CA THR A 40 23.58 -23.28 -13.63
C THR A 40 22.52 -23.86 -12.71
N LEU A 41 21.64 -23.00 -12.21
CA LEU A 41 20.38 -23.41 -11.60
C LEU A 41 19.31 -23.51 -12.70
N ILE A 42 18.80 -24.71 -12.97
CA ILE A 42 17.77 -24.92 -13.99
C ILE A 42 16.41 -25.05 -13.29
N ILE A 43 15.47 -24.17 -13.62
CA ILE A 43 14.11 -24.12 -13.06
C ILE A 43 13.10 -24.46 -14.16
N SER A 44 11.96 -25.02 -13.78
CA SER A 44 10.78 -25.08 -14.65
C SER A 44 9.53 -24.73 -13.86
N ASP A 45 8.91 -23.60 -14.20
CA ASP A 45 7.73 -23.06 -13.50
C ASP A 45 6.70 -22.42 -14.45
N ALA A 46 7.07 -22.25 -15.72
CA ALA A 46 6.22 -21.62 -16.72
C ALA A 46 6.05 -22.55 -17.93
N TRP A 47 5.00 -22.27 -18.70
CA TRP A 47 4.54 -23.10 -19.81
C TRP A 47 4.65 -22.37 -21.14
N GLY A 48 4.76 -23.15 -22.21
CA GLY A 48 4.80 -22.62 -23.57
C GLY A 48 6.09 -21.87 -23.90
N PRO A 49 6.16 -21.27 -25.10
CA PRO A 49 7.27 -20.43 -25.51
C PRO A 49 7.26 -19.08 -24.75
N PRO A 50 8.42 -18.42 -24.57
CA PRO A 50 8.48 -17.15 -23.85
C PRO A 50 7.72 -16.03 -24.59
N ALA A 51 6.82 -15.34 -23.88
CA ALA A 51 6.01 -14.24 -24.43
C ALA A 51 6.83 -12.98 -24.78
N GLY A 52 7.99 -12.80 -24.16
CA GLY A 52 8.87 -11.63 -24.33
C GLY A 52 9.35 -11.09 -22.98
N TRP A 53 10.45 -10.35 -22.96
CA TRP A 53 11.07 -9.78 -21.77
C TRP A 53 10.71 -8.32 -21.50
N ASN A 54 9.67 -7.83 -22.17
CA ASN A 54 9.09 -6.53 -21.88
C ASN A 54 8.17 -6.63 -20.64
N PRO A 55 8.48 -5.91 -19.53
CA PRO A 55 7.72 -5.97 -18.28
C PRO A 55 6.28 -5.43 -18.40
N PHE A 56 5.92 -4.78 -19.51
CA PHE A 56 4.59 -4.20 -19.73
C PHE A 56 3.63 -5.09 -20.51
N LEU A 57 4.08 -6.24 -21.02
CA LEU A 57 3.17 -7.18 -21.67
C LEU A 57 2.17 -7.76 -20.64
N PRO A 58 0.95 -8.14 -21.05
CA PRO A 58 0.00 -8.80 -20.17
C PRO A 58 0.53 -10.13 -19.63
N ASN A 59 1.42 -10.79 -20.38
CA ASN A 59 2.18 -11.95 -19.95
C ASN A 59 3.64 -11.77 -20.39
N THR A 60 4.59 -12.06 -19.50
CA THR A 60 6.02 -11.90 -19.75
C THR A 60 6.75 -13.24 -19.65
N ALA A 61 7.93 -13.33 -20.25
CA ALA A 61 8.80 -14.48 -20.12
C ALA A 61 9.27 -14.60 -18.66
N TRP A 62 9.25 -15.83 -18.13
CA TRP A 62 9.77 -16.13 -16.80
C TRP A 62 11.18 -15.57 -16.65
N GLY A 63 11.45 -14.87 -15.55
CA GLY A 63 12.75 -14.27 -15.24
C GLY A 63 12.91 -12.82 -15.71
N THR A 64 11.90 -12.21 -16.34
CA THR A 64 11.88 -10.76 -16.62
C THR A 64 12.10 -9.93 -15.35
N GLU A 65 11.47 -10.34 -14.25
CA GLU A 65 11.58 -9.75 -12.92
C GLU A 65 12.98 -9.89 -12.27
N LEU A 66 13.84 -10.78 -12.77
CA LEU A 66 15.25 -10.85 -12.33
C LEU A 66 16.08 -9.68 -12.88
N MET A 67 15.59 -9.04 -13.94
CA MET A 67 16.27 -7.96 -14.66
C MET A 67 15.85 -6.57 -14.18
N TYR A 68 14.61 -6.40 -13.73
CA TYR A 68 14.05 -5.12 -13.31
C TYR A 68 13.78 -5.11 -11.81
N PRO A 69 14.29 -4.11 -11.07
CA PRO A 69 14.09 -4.07 -9.62
C PRO A 69 12.72 -3.50 -9.23
N ALA A 70 12.17 -3.97 -8.11
CA ALA A 70 11.12 -3.28 -7.36
C ALA A 70 11.70 -2.45 -6.20
N LEU A 71 10.88 -1.62 -5.56
CA LEU A 71 11.33 -0.79 -4.44
C LEU A 71 11.69 -1.63 -3.20
N PHE A 72 10.88 -2.64 -2.89
CA PHE A 72 11.03 -3.57 -1.77
C PHE A 72 10.79 -5.01 -2.22
N PHE A 73 11.35 -5.97 -1.50
CA PHE A 73 10.86 -7.36 -1.47
C PHE A 73 9.78 -7.48 -0.40
N TYR A 74 8.76 -8.30 -0.64
CA TYR A 74 7.74 -8.64 0.36
C TYR A 74 7.60 -10.15 0.54
N SER A 75 7.62 -10.61 1.79
CA SER A 75 7.28 -12.00 2.14
C SER A 75 5.85 -12.03 2.67
N THR A 76 4.92 -12.53 1.86
CA THR A 76 3.51 -12.74 2.27
C THR A 76 3.37 -13.81 3.35
N ARG A 77 4.37 -14.71 3.48
CA ARG A 77 4.41 -15.75 4.53
C ARG A 77 4.67 -15.17 5.91
N ASP A 78 5.66 -14.29 6.00
CA ASP A 78 6.19 -13.76 7.25
C ASP A 78 5.69 -12.34 7.55
N ASP A 79 5.01 -11.70 6.60
CA ASP A 79 4.47 -10.34 6.67
C ASP A 79 5.56 -9.28 6.96
N VAL A 80 6.67 -9.39 6.23
CA VAL A 80 7.85 -8.52 6.34
C VAL A 80 8.33 -8.02 4.98
N TRP A 81 8.93 -6.84 5.00
CA TRP A 81 9.43 -6.10 3.85
C TRP A 81 10.94 -5.95 3.95
N ILE A 82 11.67 -6.03 2.83
CA ILE A 82 13.10 -5.72 2.78
C ILE A 82 13.32 -4.60 1.75
N PRO A 83 13.90 -3.45 2.13
CA PRO A 83 14.26 -2.39 1.18
C PRO A 83 15.23 -2.91 0.10
N TYR A 84 14.79 -2.89 -1.16
CA TYR A 84 15.54 -3.38 -2.30
C TYR A 84 16.17 -2.25 -3.11
N LEU A 85 15.51 -1.73 -4.16
CA LEU A 85 15.95 -0.51 -4.85
C LEU A 85 15.88 0.71 -3.93
N ALA A 86 14.90 0.73 -3.02
CA ALA A 86 14.78 1.74 -1.99
C ALA A 86 15.69 1.43 -0.79
N GLU A 87 16.15 2.46 -0.09
CA GLU A 87 16.76 2.33 1.23
C GLU A 87 15.74 2.45 2.37
N GLY A 88 14.57 3.06 2.11
CA GLY A 88 13.50 3.22 3.08
C GLY A 88 12.32 4.02 2.57
N TYR A 89 11.32 4.17 3.44
CA TYR A 89 10.11 4.98 3.21
C TYR A 89 9.91 5.98 4.34
N ARG A 90 9.07 6.99 4.10
CA ARG A 90 8.60 7.94 5.11
C ARG A 90 7.19 8.41 4.80
N TRP A 91 6.28 8.22 5.77
CA TRP A 91 5.01 8.94 5.79
C TRP A 91 5.25 10.42 6.11
N VAL A 92 4.93 11.32 5.18
CA VAL A 92 5.05 12.77 5.40
C VAL A 92 3.82 13.30 6.14
N ASP A 93 2.65 12.84 5.70
CA ASP A 93 1.34 13.12 6.30
C ASP A 93 0.36 11.99 5.96
N LYS A 94 -0.94 12.21 6.18
CA LYS A 94 -1.99 11.22 5.91
C LYS A 94 -2.20 10.86 4.43
N TYR A 95 -1.62 11.62 3.51
CA TYR A 95 -1.83 11.48 2.07
C TYR A 95 -0.54 11.23 1.29
N THR A 96 0.61 11.28 1.95
CA THR A 96 1.90 11.40 1.27
C THR A 96 2.87 10.37 1.81
N LEU A 97 3.28 9.44 0.94
CA LEU A 97 4.35 8.47 1.18
C LEU A 97 5.55 8.83 0.32
N GLU A 98 6.70 9.05 0.94
CA GLU A 98 7.97 9.23 0.25
C GLU A 98 8.82 7.96 0.32
N VAL A 99 9.52 7.67 -0.77
CA VAL A 99 10.45 6.54 -0.88
C VAL A 99 11.79 7.06 -1.39
N THR A 100 12.87 6.68 -0.71
CA THR A 100 14.23 7.08 -1.08
C THR A 100 14.94 5.94 -1.77
N ILE A 101 15.38 6.17 -3.01
CA ILE A 101 16.15 5.25 -3.84
C ILE A 101 17.60 5.24 -3.36
N ARG A 102 18.21 4.05 -3.34
CA ARG A 102 19.61 3.88 -2.96
C ARG A 102 20.55 4.72 -3.82
N PRO A 103 21.53 5.42 -3.23
CA PRO A 103 22.50 6.20 -3.99
C PRO A 103 23.39 5.33 -4.89
N GLU A 104 23.61 4.05 -4.53
CA GLU A 104 24.42 3.09 -5.27
C GLU A 104 23.73 2.59 -6.55
N ALA A 105 22.40 2.68 -6.63
CA ALA A 105 21.59 2.05 -7.66
C ALA A 105 21.93 2.56 -9.07
N LYS A 106 22.26 1.62 -9.96
CA LYS A 106 22.62 1.87 -11.37
C LYS A 106 22.03 0.82 -12.30
N TRP A 107 21.63 1.26 -13.48
CA TRP A 107 21.35 0.40 -14.62
C TRP A 107 22.63 -0.26 -15.13
N TRP A 108 22.52 -1.38 -15.85
CA TRP A 108 23.70 -2.12 -16.36
C TRP A 108 24.56 -1.34 -17.35
N ASP A 109 24.02 -0.27 -17.96
CA ASP A 109 24.79 0.64 -18.81
C ASP A 109 25.57 1.72 -18.04
N GLY A 110 25.46 1.71 -16.70
CA GLY A 110 26.12 2.64 -15.79
C GLY A 110 25.31 3.89 -15.45
N THR A 111 24.15 4.10 -16.08
CA THR A 111 23.26 5.23 -15.77
C THR A 111 22.69 5.06 -14.36
N PRO A 112 22.70 6.12 -13.50
CA PRO A 112 22.06 6.04 -12.19
C PRO A 112 20.57 5.74 -12.29
N ILE A 113 20.04 4.92 -11.38
CA ILE A 113 18.59 4.77 -11.21
C ILE A 113 18.11 5.95 -10.35
N THR A 114 17.09 6.66 -10.81
CA THR A 114 16.62 7.92 -10.22
C THR A 114 15.11 7.92 -9.95
N ALA A 115 14.63 8.91 -9.22
CA ALA A 115 13.21 9.10 -8.96
C ALA A 115 12.39 9.25 -10.25
N GLU A 116 13.01 9.79 -11.30
CA GLU A 116 12.39 9.94 -12.63
C GLU A 116 12.08 8.60 -13.31
N ASP A 117 12.84 7.54 -13.04
CA ASP A 117 12.56 6.19 -13.56
C ASP A 117 11.28 5.62 -12.93
N VAL A 118 11.09 5.86 -11.62
CA VAL A 118 9.89 5.46 -10.89
C VAL A 118 8.69 6.26 -11.38
N VAL A 119 8.79 7.60 -11.45
CA VAL A 119 7.71 8.46 -11.97
C VAL A 119 7.29 8.02 -13.37
N PHE A 120 8.26 7.79 -14.26
CA PHE A 120 7.99 7.32 -15.62
C PHE A 120 7.25 5.98 -15.64
N THR A 121 7.68 5.02 -14.82
CA THR A 121 7.04 3.69 -14.71
C THR A 121 5.57 3.82 -14.30
N PHE A 122 5.26 4.62 -13.28
CA PHE A 122 3.87 4.83 -12.83
C PHE A 122 3.05 5.58 -13.87
N GLU A 123 3.58 6.63 -14.49
CA GLU A 123 2.85 7.40 -15.51
C GLU A 123 2.53 6.57 -16.76
N LEU A 124 3.34 5.55 -17.11
CA LEU A 124 2.94 4.57 -18.14
C LEU A 124 1.67 3.80 -17.74
N GLY A 125 1.57 3.38 -16.48
CA GLY A 125 0.36 2.75 -15.92
C GLY A 125 -0.85 3.68 -15.87
N LYS A 126 -0.64 5.00 -15.88
CA LYS A 126 -1.71 5.99 -15.99
C LYS A 126 -2.21 6.14 -17.41
N LYS A 127 -1.29 6.03 -18.37
CA LYS A 127 -1.53 6.27 -19.79
C LYS A 127 -2.08 5.03 -20.50
N TYR A 128 -1.64 3.85 -20.10
CA TYR A 128 -1.97 2.56 -20.70
C TYR A 128 -2.51 1.59 -19.64
N VAL A 129 -3.22 0.55 -20.09
CA VAL A 129 -3.74 -0.50 -19.20
C VAL A 129 -2.68 -1.56 -18.96
N ILE A 130 -1.95 -1.44 -17.85
CA ILE A 130 -0.89 -2.34 -17.41
C ILE A 130 -1.31 -2.93 -16.06
N GLY A 131 -1.58 -4.24 -16.04
CA GLY A 131 -2.28 -4.90 -14.93
C GLY A 131 -1.67 -4.70 -13.54
N TRP A 132 -0.35 -4.64 -13.44
CA TRP A 132 0.36 -4.54 -12.16
C TRP A 132 0.60 -3.10 -11.68
N VAL A 133 0.34 -2.06 -12.49
CA VAL A 133 0.57 -0.65 -12.08
C VAL A 133 -0.63 0.28 -12.28
N SER A 134 -1.46 0.05 -13.31
CA SER A 134 -2.64 0.89 -13.54
C SER A 134 -3.61 0.94 -12.35
N PRO A 135 -3.90 -0.16 -11.62
CA PRO A 135 -4.83 -0.13 -10.49
C PRO A 135 -4.43 0.79 -9.33
N PHE A 136 -3.15 1.19 -9.23
CA PHE A 136 -2.72 2.16 -8.23
C PHE A 136 -3.28 3.56 -8.51
N TRP A 137 -3.59 3.90 -9.77
CA TRP A 137 -4.13 5.22 -10.15
C TRP A 137 -5.58 5.46 -9.73
N ASP A 138 -6.31 4.39 -9.36
CA ASP A 138 -7.59 4.52 -8.65
C ASP A 138 -7.42 5.28 -7.33
N TYR A 139 -6.24 5.17 -6.72
CA TYR A 139 -5.93 5.66 -5.37
C TYR A 139 -4.76 6.64 -5.31
N LEU A 140 -4.10 6.92 -6.43
CA LEU A 140 -3.06 7.95 -6.55
C LEU A 140 -3.61 9.22 -7.20
N GLU A 141 -3.16 10.36 -6.69
CA GLU A 141 -3.32 11.67 -7.29
C GLU A 141 -2.10 12.02 -8.15
N SER A 142 -0.90 11.82 -7.61
CA SER A 142 0.35 12.06 -8.33
C SER A 142 1.50 11.18 -7.84
N VAL A 143 2.51 11.01 -8.71
CA VAL A 143 3.82 10.46 -8.41
C VAL A 143 4.87 11.46 -8.88
N GLU A 144 5.72 11.95 -8.00
CA GLU A 144 6.62 13.07 -8.27
C GLU A 144 8.06 12.77 -7.82
N ALA A 145 9.04 13.24 -8.59
CA ALA A 145 10.43 13.29 -8.15
C ALA A 145 10.64 14.58 -7.34
N VAL A 146 10.84 14.45 -6.02
CA VAL A 146 11.11 15.60 -5.14
C VAL A 146 12.57 16.06 -5.29
N ASP A 147 13.45 15.09 -5.51
CA ASP A 147 14.85 15.26 -5.87
C ASP A 147 15.29 14.04 -6.71
N GLU A 148 16.59 13.91 -6.98
CA GLU A 148 17.13 12.82 -7.82
C GLU A 148 16.84 11.41 -7.27
N LYS A 149 16.68 11.24 -5.95
CA LYS A 149 16.54 9.94 -5.28
C LYS A 149 15.24 9.79 -4.48
N THR A 150 14.51 10.86 -4.24
CA THR A 150 13.26 10.82 -3.47
C THR A 150 12.05 10.87 -4.38
N VAL A 151 11.24 9.81 -4.36
CA VAL A 151 9.94 9.73 -5.02
C VAL A 151 8.85 10.03 -3.98
N ARG A 152 7.86 10.83 -4.36
CA ARG A 152 6.67 11.12 -3.56
C ARG A 152 5.43 10.56 -4.24
N PHE A 153 4.72 9.70 -3.53
CA PHE A 153 3.39 9.21 -3.88
C PHE A 153 2.35 9.99 -3.08
N THR A 154 1.42 10.64 -3.79
CA THR A 154 0.39 11.49 -3.18
C THR A 154 -0.99 10.94 -3.50
N THR A 155 -1.85 10.84 -2.50
CA THR A 155 -3.30 10.58 -2.64
C THR A 155 -4.12 11.82 -2.24
N SER A 156 -5.45 11.72 -2.33
CA SER A 156 -6.41 12.68 -1.78
C SER A 156 -7.34 12.00 -0.77
N GLU A 157 -8.20 12.76 -0.08
CA GLU A 157 -9.22 12.19 0.84
C GLU A 157 -10.17 11.21 0.12
N GLU A 158 -10.58 11.59 -1.09
CA GLU A 158 -11.49 10.80 -1.94
C GLU A 158 -10.83 9.48 -2.35
N LYS A 159 -9.57 9.55 -2.78
CA LYS A 159 -8.77 8.41 -3.26
C LYS A 159 -8.00 7.67 -2.18
N LEU A 160 -8.14 8.03 -0.91
CA LEU A 160 -7.30 7.45 0.14
C LEU A 160 -7.47 5.93 0.21
N ASN A 161 -6.37 5.19 0.17
CA ASN A 161 -6.36 3.74 0.41
C ASN A 161 -4.96 3.36 0.90
N TYR A 162 -4.82 3.06 2.20
CA TYR A 162 -3.51 2.78 2.77
C TYR A 162 -2.94 1.44 2.32
N PHE A 163 -3.78 0.46 1.97
CA PHE A 163 -3.30 -0.80 1.42
C PHE A 163 -2.60 -0.59 0.09
N GLN A 164 -3.17 0.22 -0.80
CA GLN A 164 -2.59 0.48 -2.12
C GLN A 164 -1.35 1.37 -2.06
N LEU A 165 -1.32 2.34 -1.14
CA LEU A 165 -0.11 3.14 -0.88
C LEU A 165 1.06 2.33 -0.33
N VAL A 166 0.80 1.25 0.42
CA VAL A 166 1.86 0.33 0.86
C VAL A 166 2.16 -0.70 -0.24
N GLY A 167 1.15 -1.17 -0.96
CA GLY A 167 1.28 -2.18 -2.02
C GLY A 167 2.18 -1.74 -3.17
N LEU A 168 2.22 -0.45 -3.50
CA LEU A 168 3.13 0.09 -4.53
C LEU A 168 4.63 -0.10 -4.23
N LEU A 169 4.99 -0.47 -2.98
CA LEU A 169 6.38 -0.72 -2.58
C LEU A 169 6.91 -2.05 -3.13
N HIS A 170 6.04 -3.01 -3.45
CA HIS A 170 6.44 -4.31 -4.02
C HIS A 170 5.69 -4.57 -5.34
N GLY A 171 6.13 -5.59 -6.09
CA GLY A 171 5.48 -6.00 -7.36
C GLY A 171 5.59 -5.03 -8.55
N THR A 172 5.95 -3.76 -8.32
CA THR A 172 6.13 -2.74 -9.37
C THR A 172 7.55 -2.81 -9.93
N LEU A 173 7.69 -3.21 -11.20
CA LEU A 173 8.99 -3.31 -11.88
C LEU A 173 9.42 -1.94 -12.43
N ILE A 174 10.46 -1.36 -11.85
CA ILE A 174 10.98 -0.06 -12.29
C ILE A 174 11.78 -0.23 -13.58
N VAL A 175 11.51 0.61 -14.57
CA VAL A 175 12.18 0.56 -15.89
C VAL A 175 13.06 1.79 -16.15
N PRO A 176 14.15 1.66 -16.95
CA PRO A 176 15.01 2.78 -17.30
C PRO A 176 14.32 3.78 -18.25
N LYS A 177 13.95 4.95 -17.74
CA LYS A 177 13.29 6.00 -18.52
C LYS A 177 14.06 6.36 -19.78
N HIS A 178 15.40 6.43 -19.72
CA HIS A 178 16.25 6.80 -20.85
C HIS A 178 16.21 5.80 -22.02
N ARG A 179 15.81 4.55 -21.77
CA ARG A 179 15.57 3.53 -22.79
C ARG A 179 14.10 3.51 -23.22
N TRP A 180 13.20 3.51 -22.25
CA TRP A 180 11.79 3.21 -22.48
C TRP A 180 10.99 4.41 -23.00
N ALA A 181 11.37 5.65 -22.65
CA ALA A 181 10.65 6.83 -23.16
C ALA A 181 10.76 6.98 -24.70
N PRO A 182 11.93 6.82 -25.34
CA PRO A 182 12.01 6.80 -26.80
C PRO A 182 11.21 5.67 -27.45
N LEU A 183 11.19 4.48 -26.83
CA LEU A 183 10.40 3.34 -27.33
C LEU A 183 8.90 3.62 -27.24
N GLU A 184 8.46 4.27 -26.17
CA GLU A 184 7.06 4.66 -25.99
C GLU A 184 6.63 5.73 -27.00
N GLU A 185 7.50 6.70 -27.31
CA GLU A 185 7.24 7.69 -28.36
C GLU A 185 7.11 7.04 -29.75
N GLU A 186 7.94 6.02 -30.04
CA GLU A 186 7.92 5.30 -31.32
C GLU A 186 6.72 4.35 -31.45
N LEU A 187 6.42 3.59 -30.40
CA LEU A 187 5.47 2.47 -30.45
C LEU A 187 4.06 2.85 -29.98
N GLY A 188 3.94 3.87 -29.12
CA GLY A 188 2.70 4.18 -28.42
C GLY A 188 2.17 2.95 -27.65
N GLU A 189 0.86 2.70 -27.75
CA GLU A 189 0.18 1.58 -27.07
C GLU A 189 0.73 0.19 -27.46
N LYS A 190 1.37 0.05 -28.62
CA LYS A 190 2.01 -1.22 -29.02
C LYS A 190 3.14 -1.63 -28.08
N ILE A 191 3.66 -0.69 -27.27
CA ILE A 191 4.65 -1.00 -26.24
C ILE A 191 4.12 -1.95 -25.18
N ILE A 192 2.81 -1.99 -24.93
CA ILE A 192 2.21 -2.86 -23.92
C ILE A 192 1.63 -4.16 -24.51
N SER A 193 1.68 -4.37 -25.83
CA SER A 193 0.99 -5.49 -26.48
C SER A 193 1.79 -6.23 -27.56
N GLU A 194 2.63 -5.52 -28.34
CA GLU A 194 3.35 -6.11 -29.49
C GLU A 194 4.87 -6.18 -29.27
N PHE A 195 5.43 -5.30 -28.43
CA PHE A 195 6.88 -5.22 -28.24
C PHE A 195 7.39 -6.29 -27.25
N ARG A 196 8.14 -7.27 -27.75
CA ARG A 196 8.62 -8.41 -26.94
C ARG A 196 9.91 -8.15 -26.15
N ASP A 197 10.70 -7.15 -26.53
CA ASP A 197 12.06 -6.90 -26.01
C ASP A 197 12.96 -8.16 -25.94
N ASP A 198 13.01 -8.96 -27.01
CA ASP A 198 13.64 -10.30 -27.03
C ASP A 198 15.06 -10.34 -27.61
N ASP A 199 15.72 -9.19 -27.77
CA ASP A 199 17.13 -9.05 -28.14
C ASP A 199 17.98 -8.79 -26.88
N PRO A 200 18.68 -9.80 -26.33
CA PRO A 200 19.40 -9.65 -25.07
C PRO A 200 20.47 -8.55 -25.08
N SER A 201 21.04 -8.25 -26.26
CA SER A 201 22.07 -7.22 -26.42
C SER A 201 21.53 -5.80 -26.26
N LYS A 202 20.21 -5.63 -26.40
CA LYS A 202 19.55 -4.35 -26.22
C LYS A 202 19.10 -4.17 -24.78
N ILE A 203 18.63 -5.20 -24.09
CA ILE A 203 17.99 -5.07 -22.77
C ILE A 203 18.88 -4.33 -21.76
N VAL A 204 18.33 -3.27 -21.15
CA VAL A 204 18.95 -2.57 -20.01
C VAL A 204 18.08 -2.80 -18.79
N GLY A 205 18.64 -3.51 -17.81
CA GLY A 205 18.04 -3.78 -16.51
C GLY A 205 18.91 -3.26 -15.36
N GLY A 206 18.47 -3.51 -14.14
CA GLY A 206 19.13 -3.09 -12.89
C GLY A 206 19.14 -4.18 -11.81
N GLY A 207 18.58 -5.35 -12.10
CA GLY A 207 18.61 -6.53 -11.22
C GLY A 207 19.94 -7.29 -11.32
N PRO A 208 20.11 -8.37 -10.51
CA PRO A 208 21.36 -9.10 -10.43
C PRO A 208 21.56 -10.13 -11.54
N TYR A 209 20.61 -10.31 -12.47
CA TYR A 209 20.73 -11.20 -13.61
C TYR A 209 20.28 -10.52 -14.90
N ARG A 210 20.95 -10.83 -16.00
CA ARG A 210 20.61 -10.39 -17.37
C ARG A 210 20.28 -11.56 -18.27
N LEU A 211 19.34 -11.40 -19.19
CA LEU A 211 19.11 -12.38 -20.24
C LEU A 211 20.40 -12.56 -21.05
N LEU A 212 20.86 -13.80 -21.19
CA LEU A 212 22.06 -14.16 -21.94
C LEU A 212 21.68 -14.65 -23.34
N THR A 213 20.80 -15.64 -23.43
CA THR A 213 20.35 -16.24 -24.67
C THR A 213 19.05 -17.01 -24.45
N TRP A 214 18.27 -17.24 -25.51
CA TRP A 214 17.00 -17.95 -25.41
C TRP A 214 16.67 -18.73 -26.68
N SER A 215 15.81 -19.73 -26.49
CA SER A 215 15.09 -20.52 -27.48
C SER A 215 13.67 -20.76 -26.96
N GLU A 216 12.78 -21.32 -27.77
CA GLU A 216 11.42 -21.65 -27.32
C GLU A 216 11.39 -22.67 -26.18
N GLU A 217 12.39 -23.55 -26.09
CA GLU A 217 12.46 -24.62 -25.09
C GLU A 217 13.24 -24.23 -23.83
N MET A 218 14.18 -23.29 -23.96
CA MET A 218 15.14 -22.97 -22.89
C MET A 218 15.69 -21.56 -23.03
N TRP A 219 15.75 -20.83 -21.91
CA TRP A 219 16.35 -19.50 -21.85
C TRP A 219 17.20 -19.32 -20.61
N TYR A 220 18.29 -18.57 -20.78
CA TYR A 220 19.38 -18.47 -19.82
C TYR A 220 19.61 -17.03 -19.40
N TYR A 221 19.88 -16.87 -18.12
CA TYR A 221 20.28 -15.65 -17.48
C TYR A 221 21.68 -15.80 -16.91
N GLU A 222 22.46 -14.72 -16.96
CA GLU A 222 23.78 -14.62 -16.37
C GLU A 222 23.76 -13.60 -15.23
N ARG A 223 24.38 -13.95 -14.11
CA ARG A 223 24.57 -13.05 -12.97
C ARG A 223 25.43 -11.86 -13.38
N VAL A 224 25.05 -10.66 -12.94
CA VAL A 224 25.80 -9.43 -13.15
C VAL A 224 26.80 -9.28 -12.00
N ASP A 225 28.05 -9.72 -12.20
CA ASP A 225 29.06 -9.76 -11.14
C ASP A 225 29.49 -8.36 -10.63
N ASP A 226 29.29 -7.31 -11.43
CA ASP A 226 29.48 -5.90 -11.07
C ASP A 226 28.18 -5.19 -10.68
N TRP A 227 27.13 -5.95 -10.35
CA TRP A 227 25.84 -5.43 -9.93
C TRP A 227 25.95 -4.42 -8.79
N TRP A 228 25.17 -3.33 -8.89
CA TRP A 228 25.22 -2.21 -7.94
C TRP A 228 24.95 -2.64 -6.50
N GLY A 229 24.14 -3.69 -6.30
CA GLY A 229 23.76 -4.19 -4.98
C GLY A 229 24.78 -5.11 -4.32
N LYS A 230 25.91 -5.45 -4.99
CA LYS A 230 26.84 -6.48 -4.50
C LYS A 230 27.43 -6.20 -3.12
N ASP A 231 27.69 -4.94 -2.79
CA ASP A 231 28.30 -4.55 -1.51
C ASP A 231 27.26 -4.45 -0.38
N ILE A 232 25.97 -4.46 -0.73
CA ILE A 232 24.82 -4.38 0.19
C ILE A 232 24.28 -5.78 0.47
N PHE A 233 24.04 -6.55 -0.59
CA PHE A 233 23.34 -7.84 -0.55
C PHE A 233 24.25 -9.04 -0.79
N GLY A 234 25.50 -8.83 -1.22
CA GLY A 234 26.33 -9.89 -1.80
C GLY A 234 25.91 -10.20 -3.24
N LEU A 235 26.36 -11.37 -3.74
CA LEU A 235 25.95 -11.89 -5.05
C LEU A 235 25.08 -13.14 -4.86
N PRO A 236 24.04 -13.34 -5.69
CA PRO A 236 23.32 -14.61 -5.74
C PRO A 236 24.25 -15.80 -5.96
N GLY A 237 23.92 -16.96 -5.39
CA GLY A 237 24.74 -18.17 -5.47
C GLY A 237 24.97 -18.67 -6.90
N PRO A 238 23.89 -18.93 -7.69
CA PRO A 238 24.02 -19.34 -9.08
C PRO A 238 24.71 -18.27 -9.93
N LYS A 239 25.59 -18.70 -10.84
CA LYS A 239 26.13 -17.78 -11.86
C LYS A 239 25.21 -17.71 -13.07
N TYR A 240 24.61 -18.85 -13.41
CA TYR A 240 23.61 -18.93 -14.46
C TYR A 240 22.30 -19.43 -13.86
N ILE A 241 21.20 -18.91 -14.39
CA ILE A 241 19.86 -19.43 -14.15
C ILE A 241 19.28 -19.76 -15.51
N ALA A 242 18.69 -20.93 -15.65
CA ALA A 242 17.99 -21.29 -16.87
C ALA A 242 16.55 -21.64 -16.52
N HIS A 243 15.63 -21.24 -17.38
CA HIS A 243 14.30 -21.82 -17.39
C HIS A 243 14.20 -22.82 -18.52
N LYS A 244 13.59 -23.97 -18.22
CA LYS A 244 13.20 -24.97 -19.20
C LYS A 244 11.69 -25.09 -19.23
N THR A 245 11.09 -24.98 -20.41
CA THR A 245 9.67 -25.26 -20.58
C THR A 245 9.44 -26.73 -20.92
N PHE A 246 8.35 -27.30 -20.41
CA PHE A 246 7.88 -28.64 -20.78
C PHE A 246 6.49 -28.52 -21.39
N LYS A 247 6.06 -29.54 -22.14
CA LYS A 247 4.75 -29.55 -22.78
C LYS A 247 3.57 -29.77 -21.82
N ASP A 248 3.80 -30.47 -20.70
CA ASP A 248 2.80 -30.82 -19.71
C ASP A 248 3.44 -31.24 -18.37
N ASN A 249 2.63 -31.33 -17.30
CA ASN A 249 3.06 -31.74 -15.95
C ASN A 249 3.75 -33.11 -15.94
N VAL A 250 3.33 -34.04 -16.80
CA VAL A 250 3.90 -35.40 -16.87
C VAL A 250 5.33 -35.36 -17.41
N ALA A 251 5.58 -34.57 -18.46
CA ALA A 251 6.90 -34.37 -19.01
C ALA A 251 7.83 -33.65 -18.01
N ALA A 252 7.31 -32.63 -17.31
CA ALA A 252 8.04 -31.93 -16.26
C ALA A 252 8.43 -32.88 -15.11
N ALA A 253 7.51 -33.72 -14.63
CA ALA A 253 7.78 -34.71 -13.58
C ALA A 253 8.88 -35.69 -14.00
N LEU A 254 8.81 -36.23 -15.22
CA LEU A 254 9.83 -37.13 -15.75
C LEU A 254 11.19 -36.44 -15.92
N GLY A 255 11.20 -35.18 -16.39
CA GLY A 255 12.42 -34.37 -16.50
C GLY A 255 13.05 -34.06 -15.14
N PHE A 256 12.24 -33.78 -14.13
CA PHE A 256 12.71 -33.59 -12.75
C PHE A 256 13.29 -34.87 -12.16
N GLU A 257 12.62 -36.02 -12.34
CA GLU A 257 13.12 -37.33 -11.92
C GLU A 257 14.44 -37.72 -12.61
N ALA A 258 14.55 -37.46 -13.92
CA ALA A 258 15.77 -37.66 -14.70
C ALA A 258 16.87 -36.65 -14.32
N GLY A 259 16.52 -35.61 -13.57
CA GLY A 259 17.44 -34.61 -13.10
C GLY A 259 17.87 -33.60 -14.16
N GLU A 260 17.01 -33.34 -15.14
CA GLU A 260 17.20 -32.31 -16.17
C GLU A 260 17.10 -30.90 -15.58
N VAL A 261 16.23 -30.73 -14.57
CA VAL A 261 16.05 -29.47 -13.83
C VAL A 261 16.45 -29.64 -12.36
N ASP A 262 16.71 -28.53 -11.68
CA ASP A 262 17.07 -28.45 -10.26
C ASP A 262 15.87 -28.15 -9.38
N ALA A 263 14.91 -27.39 -9.90
CA ALA A 263 13.66 -27.13 -9.20
C ALA A 263 12.48 -26.94 -10.16
N CYS A 264 11.28 -27.17 -9.64
CA CYS A 264 10.03 -27.02 -10.35
C CYS A 264 8.99 -26.25 -9.54
N GLY A 265 8.07 -25.62 -10.28
CA GLY A 265 6.84 -25.01 -9.79
C GLY A 265 5.61 -25.64 -10.44
N HIS A 266 5.58 -26.98 -10.52
CA HIS A 266 4.54 -27.70 -11.28
C HIS A 266 3.78 -28.68 -10.38
N PHE A 267 2.53 -28.98 -10.76
CA PHE A 267 1.80 -30.06 -10.12
C PHE A 267 2.43 -31.42 -10.51
N PHE A 268 2.91 -32.17 -9.52
CA PHE A 268 3.30 -33.58 -9.69
C PHE A 268 2.38 -34.51 -8.87
N ALA A 269 1.69 -35.40 -9.57
CA ALA A 269 0.88 -36.44 -8.93
C ALA A 269 1.76 -37.34 -8.04
N LYS A 270 1.32 -37.54 -6.78
CA LYS A 270 2.04 -38.34 -5.76
C LYS A 270 3.53 -37.99 -5.61
N ILE A 271 3.84 -36.72 -5.43
CA ILE A 271 5.18 -36.17 -5.30
C ILE A 271 6.07 -36.97 -4.31
N TYR A 272 5.47 -37.46 -3.22
CA TYR A 272 6.14 -38.27 -2.20
C TYR A 272 6.74 -39.59 -2.70
N GLU A 273 6.20 -40.21 -3.76
CA GLU A 273 6.79 -41.42 -4.34
C GLU A 273 8.22 -41.17 -4.86
N MET A 274 8.57 -39.93 -5.21
CA MET A 274 9.93 -39.59 -5.66
C MET A 274 10.99 -39.85 -4.58
N TRP A 275 10.75 -39.49 -3.31
CA TRP A 275 11.72 -39.75 -2.24
C TRP A 275 11.43 -41.06 -1.49
N GLU A 276 10.17 -41.43 -1.26
CA GLU A 276 9.82 -42.62 -0.47
C GLU A 276 10.01 -43.94 -1.23
N VAL A 277 9.75 -43.93 -2.54
CA VAL A 277 9.77 -45.15 -3.37
C VAL A 277 10.98 -45.16 -4.30
N LYS A 278 11.26 -44.05 -4.98
CA LYS A 278 12.35 -43.95 -5.95
C LYS A 278 13.69 -43.57 -5.33
N GLY A 279 13.70 -43.08 -4.08
CA GLY A 279 14.92 -42.71 -3.37
C GLY A 279 15.67 -41.53 -4.00
N LEU A 280 14.96 -40.64 -4.70
CA LEU A 280 15.54 -39.48 -5.35
C LEU A 280 15.88 -38.40 -4.31
N PRO A 281 16.97 -37.63 -4.51
CA PRO A 281 17.38 -36.56 -3.60
C PRO A 281 16.56 -35.28 -3.85
N VAL A 282 15.23 -35.41 -3.79
CA VAL A 282 14.26 -34.33 -4.03
C VAL A 282 13.30 -34.19 -2.86
N ARG A 283 12.71 -33.00 -2.71
CA ARG A 283 11.69 -32.70 -1.69
C ARG A 283 10.87 -31.49 -2.10
N THR A 284 9.78 -31.26 -1.39
CA THR A 284 9.01 -30.01 -1.34
C THR A 284 9.29 -29.25 -0.02
N TYR A 285 8.48 -28.24 0.30
CA TYR A 285 8.62 -27.49 1.56
C TYR A 285 8.40 -28.37 2.80
N TYR A 286 7.31 -29.14 2.83
CA TYR A 286 7.03 -30.13 3.88
C TYR A 286 7.42 -31.54 3.42
N ALA A 287 8.00 -32.36 4.31
CA ALA A 287 8.29 -33.78 3.99
C ALA A 287 7.03 -34.65 3.99
N ASN A 288 5.98 -34.21 4.67
CA ASN A 288 4.75 -34.95 4.90
C ASN A 288 3.55 -34.14 4.36
N PRO A 289 2.37 -34.76 4.18
CA PRO A 289 1.17 -34.04 3.78
C PRO A 289 0.94 -32.77 4.63
N PRO A 290 0.60 -31.63 4.02
CA PRO A 290 0.16 -31.48 2.62
C PRO A 290 1.30 -31.29 1.59
N TYR A 291 2.57 -31.47 1.97
CA TYR A 291 3.80 -31.31 1.14
C TYR A 291 4.13 -29.86 0.72
N TYR A 292 3.11 -29.02 0.51
CA TYR A 292 3.23 -27.64 0.05
C TYR A 292 2.68 -26.65 1.08
N ILE A 293 3.20 -25.41 1.05
CA ILE A 293 2.51 -24.29 1.69
C ILE A 293 1.31 -23.87 0.85
N GLY A 294 0.27 -23.34 1.49
CA GLY A 294 -0.89 -22.79 0.76
C GLY A 294 -0.53 -21.48 0.05
N SER A 295 -1.16 -21.21 -1.08
CA SER A 295 -1.12 -19.97 -1.84
C SER A 295 -2.51 -19.30 -1.86
N GLY A 296 -2.89 -18.63 -2.95
CA GLY A 296 -4.16 -17.95 -3.11
C GLY A 296 -5.38 -18.88 -3.25
N ILE A 297 -6.54 -18.30 -3.53
CA ILE A 297 -7.79 -19.04 -3.71
C ILE A 297 -7.93 -19.39 -5.19
N ILE A 298 -8.17 -20.68 -5.49
CA ILE A 298 -8.54 -21.10 -6.84
C ILE A 298 -10.06 -21.06 -6.95
N ASN A 299 -10.54 -20.34 -7.96
CA ASN A 299 -11.95 -20.06 -8.19
C ASN A 299 -12.39 -20.61 -9.54
N LEU A 300 -13.66 -21.00 -9.63
CA LEU A 300 -14.37 -21.09 -10.90
C LEU A 300 -15.00 -19.72 -11.19
N TYR A 301 -14.51 -19.06 -12.23
CA TYR A 301 -15.12 -17.84 -12.76
C TYR A 301 -16.15 -18.18 -13.83
N ILE A 302 -17.27 -17.46 -13.81
CA ILE A 302 -18.40 -17.63 -14.73
C ILE A 302 -18.68 -16.27 -15.37
N ASN A 303 -18.70 -16.20 -16.70
CA ASN A 303 -18.78 -14.92 -17.40
C ASN A 303 -20.15 -14.22 -17.24
N TYR A 304 -20.20 -13.10 -16.51
CA TYR A 304 -21.41 -12.29 -16.30
C TYR A 304 -21.87 -11.53 -17.53
N ALA A 305 -21.00 -11.32 -18.51
CA ALA A 305 -21.37 -10.65 -19.76
C ALA A 305 -22.05 -11.61 -20.75
N LYS A 306 -22.08 -12.91 -20.47
CA LYS A 306 -22.72 -13.92 -21.33
C LYS A 306 -24.03 -14.42 -20.73
N TYR A 307 -25.14 -14.11 -21.39
CA TYR A 307 -26.40 -14.79 -21.12
C TYR A 307 -26.37 -16.20 -21.75
N PRO A 308 -26.86 -17.25 -21.08
CA PRO A 308 -27.58 -17.26 -19.79
C PRO A 308 -26.71 -17.40 -18.53
N LEU A 309 -25.38 -17.49 -18.63
CA LEU A 309 -24.47 -17.62 -17.45
C LEU A 309 -24.58 -16.46 -16.42
N SER A 310 -25.10 -15.32 -16.86
CA SER A 310 -25.43 -14.17 -16.01
C SER A 310 -26.66 -14.37 -15.11
N ASP A 311 -27.46 -15.44 -15.28
CA ASP A 311 -28.56 -15.78 -14.37
C ASP A 311 -28.05 -16.39 -13.05
N ILE A 312 -28.57 -15.89 -11.93
CA ILE A 312 -28.16 -16.34 -10.60
C ILE A 312 -28.55 -17.80 -10.32
N ASN A 313 -29.67 -18.29 -10.85
CA ASN A 313 -30.10 -19.67 -10.63
C ASN A 313 -29.15 -20.66 -11.33
N ILE A 314 -28.60 -20.28 -12.49
CA ILE A 314 -27.56 -21.05 -13.16
C ILE A 314 -26.29 -21.10 -12.31
N ARG A 315 -25.80 -19.96 -11.82
CA ARG A 315 -24.59 -19.94 -10.95
C ARG A 315 -24.79 -20.72 -9.65
N LYS A 316 -25.96 -20.65 -9.03
CA LYS A 316 -26.30 -21.46 -7.84
C LYS A 316 -26.36 -22.96 -8.17
N ALA A 317 -26.95 -23.34 -9.30
CA ALA A 317 -26.96 -24.73 -9.75
C ALA A 317 -25.55 -25.26 -10.03
N ILE A 318 -24.71 -24.47 -10.69
CA ILE A 318 -23.28 -24.77 -10.91
C ILE A 318 -22.55 -24.96 -9.57
N ALA A 319 -22.77 -24.07 -8.60
CA ALA A 319 -22.15 -24.19 -7.26
C ALA A 319 -22.49 -25.50 -6.55
N HIS A 320 -23.71 -26.02 -6.73
CA HIS A 320 -24.14 -27.32 -6.21
C HIS A 320 -23.70 -28.51 -7.07
N ALA A 321 -23.26 -28.30 -8.31
CA ALA A 321 -22.78 -29.35 -9.20
C ALA A 321 -21.28 -29.65 -9.05
N ILE A 322 -20.53 -28.81 -8.33
CA ILE A 322 -19.09 -28.95 -8.15
C ILE A 322 -18.78 -30.01 -7.08
N PRO A 323 -17.98 -31.05 -7.39
CA PRO A 323 -17.66 -32.12 -6.45
C PRO A 323 -16.41 -31.76 -5.61
N TYR A 324 -16.51 -30.72 -4.76
CA TYR A 324 -15.37 -30.07 -4.07
C TYR A 324 -14.37 -31.04 -3.42
N ASP A 325 -14.86 -32.01 -2.63
CA ASP A 325 -13.99 -32.96 -1.90
C ASP A 325 -13.24 -33.90 -2.86
N ASP A 326 -13.86 -34.25 -3.99
CA ASP A 326 -13.22 -35.05 -5.03
C ASP A 326 -12.20 -34.24 -5.82
N LEU A 327 -12.43 -32.94 -6.06
CA LEU A 327 -11.42 -32.07 -6.68
C LEU A 327 -10.13 -32.09 -5.84
N VAL A 328 -10.25 -31.89 -4.53
CA VAL A 328 -9.11 -31.87 -3.60
C VAL A 328 -8.45 -33.25 -3.47
N SER A 329 -9.24 -34.31 -3.28
CA SER A 329 -8.70 -35.62 -2.95
C SER A 329 -8.21 -36.43 -4.16
N LYS A 330 -8.89 -36.32 -5.32
CA LYS A 330 -8.59 -37.12 -6.52
C LYS A 330 -7.72 -36.38 -7.52
N ALA A 331 -8.07 -35.13 -7.86
CA ALA A 331 -7.30 -34.34 -8.82
C ALA A 331 -6.09 -33.65 -8.18
N TYR A 332 -6.25 -33.13 -6.95
CA TYR A 332 -5.22 -32.37 -6.25
C TYR A 332 -4.40 -33.16 -5.21
N PHE A 333 -4.66 -34.47 -5.06
CA PHE A 333 -3.92 -35.39 -4.17
C PHE A 333 -3.83 -34.96 -2.70
N ASN A 334 -4.78 -34.16 -2.20
CA ASN A 334 -4.76 -33.56 -0.86
C ASN A 334 -3.51 -32.68 -0.60
N TYR A 335 -2.98 -32.03 -1.63
CA TYR A 335 -1.94 -31.02 -1.48
C TYR A 335 -2.43 -29.70 -0.90
N SER A 336 -3.75 -29.59 -0.73
CA SER A 336 -4.39 -28.48 -0.06
C SER A 336 -5.77 -28.90 0.45
N VAL A 337 -6.58 -27.95 0.90
CA VAL A 337 -7.92 -28.14 1.43
C VAL A 337 -8.95 -27.31 0.66
N ARG A 338 -10.22 -27.68 0.79
CA ARG A 338 -11.37 -26.95 0.25
C ARG A 338 -11.35 -25.49 0.74
N ALA A 339 -11.73 -24.55 -0.10
CA ALA A 339 -11.84 -23.15 0.29
C ALA A 339 -13.12 -22.88 1.10
N ALA A 340 -13.13 -21.80 1.89
CA ALA A 340 -14.39 -21.24 2.37
C ALA A 340 -15.25 -20.77 1.18
N PRO A 341 -16.59 -20.73 1.28
CA PRO A 341 -17.46 -20.29 0.17
C PRO A 341 -17.44 -18.76 -0.06
N VAL A 342 -16.51 -18.05 0.57
CA VAL A 342 -16.24 -16.62 0.46
C VAL A 342 -14.75 -16.43 0.14
N PRO A 343 -14.33 -15.30 -0.45
CA PRO A 343 -12.94 -15.09 -0.85
C PRO A 343 -12.06 -14.70 0.36
N ILE A 344 -12.06 -15.54 1.39
CA ILE A 344 -11.28 -15.42 2.62
C ILE A 344 -10.57 -16.75 2.91
N ILE A 345 -9.27 -16.69 3.18
CA ILE A 345 -8.45 -17.88 3.47
C ILE A 345 -8.64 -18.30 4.93
N HIS A 346 -9.41 -19.35 5.19
CA HIS A 346 -9.76 -19.77 6.56
C HIS A 346 -8.65 -20.55 7.27
N THR A 347 -7.66 -21.05 6.54
CA THR A 347 -6.51 -21.78 7.10
C THR A 347 -5.56 -20.87 7.88
N ILE A 348 -5.71 -19.55 7.76
CA ILE A 348 -4.91 -18.53 8.43
C ILE A 348 -5.79 -17.80 9.46
N PRO A 349 -5.57 -17.94 10.77
CA PRO A 349 -6.46 -17.40 11.81
C PRO A 349 -6.68 -15.89 11.75
N SER A 350 -5.68 -15.11 11.34
CA SER A 350 -5.79 -13.64 11.19
C SER A 350 -6.75 -13.23 10.07
N TYR A 351 -7.01 -14.12 9.10
CA TYR A 351 -7.96 -13.91 8.02
C TYR A 351 -9.32 -14.54 8.36
N ALA A 352 -9.32 -15.77 8.88
CA ALA A 352 -10.53 -16.53 9.23
C ALA A 352 -11.48 -15.78 10.18
N LYS A 353 -10.94 -14.95 11.08
CA LYS A 353 -11.74 -14.13 12.01
C LYS A 353 -12.72 -13.16 11.31
N TRP A 354 -12.52 -12.87 10.03
CA TRP A 354 -13.39 -11.98 9.25
C TRP A 354 -14.53 -12.72 8.55
N ILE A 355 -14.56 -14.05 8.59
CA ILE A 355 -15.64 -14.85 8.01
C ILE A 355 -16.90 -14.70 8.86
N ASN A 356 -18.01 -14.36 8.20
CA ASN A 356 -19.33 -14.33 8.82
C ASN A 356 -20.00 -15.70 8.67
N GLU A 357 -19.82 -16.54 9.70
CA GLU A 357 -20.35 -17.92 9.72
C GLU A 357 -21.89 -17.98 9.61
N THR A 358 -22.61 -16.93 10.02
CA THR A 358 -24.08 -16.90 9.87
C THR A 358 -24.48 -16.75 8.41
N LEU A 359 -23.80 -15.89 7.66
CA LEU A 359 -24.02 -15.75 6.22
C LEU A 359 -23.58 -17.01 5.46
N VAL A 360 -22.43 -17.58 5.83
CA VAL A 360 -21.95 -18.83 5.22
C VAL A 360 -22.97 -19.96 5.38
N GLU A 361 -23.58 -20.10 6.56
CA GLU A 361 -24.62 -21.11 6.77
C GLU A 361 -25.95 -20.75 6.07
N GLU A 362 -26.33 -19.47 6.02
CA GLU A 362 -27.55 -19.01 5.33
C GLU A 362 -27.51 -19.27 3.81
N TYR A 363 -26.37 -19.02 3.17
CA TYR A 363 -26.16 -19.17 1.73
C TYR A 363 -25.41 -20.45 1.34
N ARG A 364 -25.34 -21.42 2.26
CA ARG A 364 -24.54 -22.64 2.10
C ARG A 364 -24.86 -23.37 0.81
N PHE A 365 -23.81 -23.74 0.07
CA PHE A 365 -23.87 -24.67 -1.05
C PHE A 365 -22.89 -25.84 -0.85
N GLU A 366 -23.37 -27.02 -1.22
CA GLU A 366 -22.65 -28.29 -1.15
C GLU A 366 -22.90 -29.08 -2.42
N TYR A 367 -22.04 -30.07 -2.69
CA TYR A 367 -22.21 -30.94 -3.83
C TYR A 367 -23.51 -31.76 -3.72
N ASP A 368 -24.50 -31.42 -4.53
CA ASP A 368 -25.83 -32.04 -4.57
C ASP A 368 -26.48 -31.79 -5.94
N LEU A 369 -26.40 -32.79 -6.83
CA LEU A 369 -26.97 -32.71 -8.19
C LEU A 369 -28.50 -32.64 -8.20
N GLU A 370 -29.18 -33.24 -7.22
CA GLU A 370 -30.64 -33.15 -7.12
C GLU A 370 -31.07 -31.75 -6.72
N LYS A 371 -30.34 -31.12 -5.78
CA LYS A 371 -30.54 -29.73 -5.43
C LYS A 371 -30.26 -28.79 -6.61
N ALA A 372 -29.19 -29.04 -7.37
CA ALA A 372 -28.89 -28.27 -8.58
C ALA A 372 -30.02 -28.36 -9.62
N ARG A 373 -30.50 -29.58 -9.93
CA ARG A 373 -31.67 -29.78 -10.82
C ARG A 373 -32.90 -29.05 -10.31
N LYS A 374 -33.19 -29.16 -9.01
CA LYS A 374 -34.33 -28.48 -8.39
C LYS A 374 -34.25 -26.95 -8.50
N ILE A 375 -33.06 -26.36 -8.34
CA ILE A 375 -32.86 -24.91 -8.51
C ILE A 375 -33.22 -24.49 -9.94
N LEU A 376 -32.79 -25.27 -10.94
CA LEU A 376 -33.13 -25.02 -12.34
C LEU A 376 -34.65 -25.19 -12.58
N ASP A 377 -35.25 -26.27 -12.08
CA ASP A 377 -36.70 -26.53 -12.21
C ASP A 377 -37.55 -25.41 -11.58
N ASP A 378 -37.20 -24.97 -10.38
CA ASP A 378 -37.92 -23.91 -9.66
C ASP A 378 -37.81 -22.54 -10.39
N ALA A 379 -36.74 -22.34 -11.17
CA ALA A 379 -36.55 -21.18 -12.03
C ALA A 379 -37.26 -21.30 -13.39
N GLY A 380 -37.90 -22.44 -13.68
CA GLY A 380 -38.52 -22.73 -14.98
C GLY A 380 -37.51 -23.04 -16.08
N ILE A 381 -36.27 -23.36 -15.71
CA ILE A 381 -35.19 -23.73 -16.62
C ILE A 381 -35.25 -25.25 -16.78
N VAL A 382 -35.90 -25.72 -17.85
CA VAL A 382 -36.25 -27.12 -18.05
C VAL A 382 -35.94 -27.53 -19.49
N ASP A 383 -35.70 -28.81 -19.69
CA ASP A 383 -35.60 -29.42 -21.02
C ASP A 383 -37.01 -29.46 -21.64
N ILE A 384 -37.24 -28.65 -22.68
CA ILE A 384 -38.55 -28.53 -23.34
C ILE A 384 -38.70 -29.43 -24.56
N ASP A 385 -37.62 -29.97 -25.11
CA ASP A 385 -37.62 -30.74 -26.36
C ASP A 385 -37.04 -32.17 -26.26
N ASP A 386 -36.70 -32.60 -25.04
CA ASP A 386 -36.23 -33.94 -24.64
C ASP A 386 -34.87 -34.30 -25.26
N ASP A 387 -34.01 -33.30 -25.52
CA ASP A 387 -32.65 -33.49 -26.02
C ASP A 387 -31.59 -33.68 -24.91
N GLY A 388 -31.99 -33.48 -23.65
CA GLY A 388 -31.15 -33.60 -22.45
C GLY A 388 -30.45 -32.32 -22.03
N ILE A 389 -30.60 -31.23 -22.79
CA ILE A 389 -30.15 -29.87 -22.48
C ILE A 389 -31.37 -29.11 -21.96
N ARG A 390 -31.15 -28.19 -21.02
CA ARG A 390 -32.23 -27.35 -20.49
C ARG A 390 -32.28 -26.03 -21.23
N GLU A 391 -33.48 -25.47 -21.34
CA GLU A 391 -33.71 -24.14 -21.88
C GLU A 391 -34.14 -23.18 -20.77
N MET A 392 -33.71 -21.93 -20.90
CA MET A 392 -34.28 -20.81 -20.17
C MET A 392 -35.78 -20.64 -20.51
N PRO A 393 -36.57 -19.96 -19.67
CA PRO A 393 -37.98 -19.68 -19.95
C PRO A 393 -38.26 -18.95 -21.28
N ASP A 394 -37.26 -18.29 -21.87
CA ASP A 394 -37.33 -17.64 -23.18
C ASP A 394 -36.95 -18.55 -24.37
N GLY A 395 -36.60 -19.82 -24.09
CA GLY A 395 -36.19 -20.81 -25.07
C GLY A 395 -34.68 -20.83 -25.38
N THR A 396 -33.86 -20.08 -24.63
CA THR A 396 -32.40 -20.10 -24.80
C THR A 396 -31.79 -21.37 -24.21
N GLU A 397 -31.16 -22.20 -25.02
CA GLU A 397 -30.45 -23.41 -24.59
C GLU A 397 -29.30 -23.10 -23.61
N LEU A 398 -29.07 -24.00 -22.64
CA LEU A 398 -27.94 -23.93 -21.71
C LEU A 398 -26.66 -24.54 -22.29
N GLY A 399 -26.24 -24.05 -23.46
CA GLY A 399 -24.95 -24.38 -24.06
C GLY A 399 -24.90 -24.10 -25.57
N THR A 400 -23.88 -24.58 -26.27
CA THR A 400 -22.67 -25.25 -25.74
C THR A 400 -21.72 -24.24 -25.08
N PHE A 401 -21.37 -24.46 -23.81
CA PHE A 401 -20.35 -23.69 -23.07
C PHE A 401 -19.01 -24.42 -23.01
N THR A 402 -17.95 -23.66 -22.78
CA THR A 402 -16.60 -24.18 -22.51
C THR A 402 -16.18 -23.96 -21.05
N ILE A 403 -15.56 -24.96 -20.42
CA ILE A 403 -14.78 -24.77 -19.20
C ILE A 403 -13.30 -24.96 -19.53
N SER A 404 -12.48 -23.96 -19.21
CA SER A 404 -11.13 -23.88 -19.74
C SER A 404 -10.06 -23.65 -18.69
N VAL A 405 -8.89 -24.23 -18.94
CA VAL A 405 -7.59 -24.01 -18.28
C VAL A 405 -6.47 -24.24 -19.30
N PRO A 406 -5.23 -23.80 -19.06
CA PRO A 406 -4.12 -24.11 -19.94
C PRO A 406 -3.90 -25.61 -20.15
N TYR A 407 -3.54 -26.00 -21.36
CA TYR A 407 -3.06 -27.34 -21.66
C TYR A 407 -1.83 -27.67 -20.82
N GLY A 408 -1.77 -28.90 -20.32
CA GLY A 408 -0.65 -29.41 -19.53
C GLY A 408 -0.83 -29.27 -18.03
N TRP A 409 -1.78 -28.45 -17.55
CA TRP A 409 -2.16 -28.33 -16.14
C TRP A 409 -3.09 -29.47 -15.74
N THR A 410 -2.52 -30.69 -15.72
CA THR A 410 -3.26 -31.95 -15.64
C THR A 410 -4.19 -32.08 -14.44
N ASP A 411 -3.86 -31.47 -13.31
CA ASP A 411 -4.71 -31.37 -12.13
C ASP A 411 -5.97 -30.56 -12.42
N TRP A 412 -5.83 -29.33 -12.94
CA TRP A 412 -6.98 -28.49 -13.25
C TRP A 412 -7.77 -29.00 -14.46
N MET A 413 -7.11 -29.61 -15.45
CA MET A 413 -7.79 -30.27 -16.58
C MET A 413 -8.73 -31.37 -16.08
N MET A 414 -8.26 -32.19 -15.12
CA MET A 414 -9.09 -33.22 -14.49
C MET A 414 -10.25 -32.61 -13.70
N MET A 415 -10.03 -31.49 -13.00
CA MET A 415 -11.09 -30.75 -12.31
C MET A 415 -12.14 -30.22 -13.29
N CYS A 416 -11.72 -29.65 -14.42
CA CYS A 416 -12.62 -29.20 -15.49
C CYS A 416 -13.47 -30.36 -16.03
N ASP A 417 -12.87 -31.54 -16.29
CA ASP A 417 -13.61 -32.70 -16.78
C ASP A 417 -14.66 -33.19 -15.76
N MET A 418 -14.32 -33.18 -14.47
CA MET A 418 -15.24 -33.54 -13.39
C MET A 418 -16.41 -32.55 -13.28
N ILE A 419 -16.13 -31.25 -13.34
CA ILE A 419 -17.16 -30.20 -13.31
C ILE A 419 -18.05 -30.30 -14.55
N ALA A 420 -17.47 -30.32 -15.75
CA ALA A 420 -18.22 -30.41 -17.01
C ALA A 420 -19.13 -31.65 -17.07
N THR A 421 -18.67 -32.78 -16.53
CA THR A 421 -19.49 -34.01 -16.44
C THR A 421 -20.71 -33.79 -15.57
N ASN A 422 -20.55 -33.22 -14.39
CA ASN A 422 -21.65 -32.94 -13.48
C ASN A 422 -22.60 -31.86 -14.03
N LEU A 423 -22.09 -30.87 -14.77
CA LEU A 423 -22.90 -29.86 -15.45
C LEU A 423 -23.82 -30.49 -16.51
N ARG A 424 -23.29 -31.41 -17.32
CA ARG A 424 -24.11 -32.16 -18.30
C ARG A 424 -25.16 -33.03 -17.62
N GLU A 425 -24.87 -33.63 -16.46
CA GLU A 425 -25.88 -34.41 -15.71
C GLU A 425 -27.06 -33.58 -15.21
N ILE A 426 -26.89 -32.26 -15.05
CA ILE A 426 -27.98 -31.36 -14.67
C ILE A 426 -28.59 -30.62 -15.87
N GLY A 427 -28.19 -30.96 -17.11
CA GLY A 427 -28.72 -30.39 -18.34
C GLY A 427 -28.08 -29.08 -18.78
N ILE A 428 -26.83 -28.81 -18.36
CA ILE A 428 -26.01 -27.71 -18.86
C ILE A 428 -24.96 -28.29 -19.81
N ASP A 429 -25.06 -28.01 -21.11
CA ASP A 429 -24.10 -28.49 -22.09
C ASP A 429 -22.78 -27.71 -21.97
N CYS A 430 -21.82 -28.34 -21.31
CA CYS A 430 -20.50 -27.81 -21.06
C CYS A 430 -19.44 -28.83 -21.49
N VAL A 431 -18.45 -28.38 -22.26
CA VAL A 431 -17.30 -29.19 -22.72
C VAL A 431 -15.99 -28.58 -22.24
N THR A 432 -14.96 -29.41 -22.10
CA THR A 432 -13.63 -28.93 -21.72
C THR A 432 -12.84 -28.41 -22.92
N GLU A 433 -12.12 -27.31 -22.73
CA GLU A 433 -11.20 -26.77 -23.73
C GLU A 433 -9.88 -26.36 -23.08
N PHE A 434 -8.76 -26.92 -23.56
CA PHE A 434 -7.45 -26.68 -22.99
C PHE A 434 -6.50 -26.06 -24.04
N PRO A 435 -6.53 -24.74 -24.24
CA PRO A 435 -5.62 -24.07 -25.16
C PRO A 435 -4.23 -23.85 -24.53
N ASP A 436 -3.25 -23.38 -25.31
CA ASP A 436 -1.96 -22.91 -24.76
C ASP A 436 -2.18 -21.76 -23.74
N PHE A 437 -1.28 -21.62 -22.77
CA PHE A 437 -1.35 -20.59 -21.72
C PHE A 437 -1.60 -19.18 -22.30
N THR A 438 -0.91 -18.82 -23.39
CA THR A 438 -1.03 -17.49 -24.00
C THR A 438 -2.45 -17.24 -24.51
N VAL A 439 -3.06 -18.25 -25.13
CA VAL A 439 -4.43 -18.16 -25.67
C VAL A 439 -5.46 -18.18 -24.53
N TRP A 440 -5.23 -19.00 -23.51
CA TRP A 440 -6.05 -19.03 -22.30
C TRP A 440 -6.05 -17.66 -21.60
N TRP A 441 -4.87 -17.08 -21.40
CA TRP A 441 -4.68 -15.78 -20.75
C TRP A 441 -5.35 -14.65 -21.53
N ASP A 442 -5.16 -14.61 -22.86
CA ASP A 442 -5.82 -13.64 -23.74
C ASP A 442 -7.35 -13.67 -23.58
N ARG A 443 -7.94 -14.87 -23.56
CA ARG A 443 -9.40 -15.03 -23.39
C ARG A 443 -9.88 -14.62 -22.01
N LEU A 444 -9.10 -14.91 -20.97
CA LEU A 444 -9.38 -14.54 -19.59
C LEU A 444 -9.42 -13.02 -19.43
N ILE A 445 -8.32 -12.34 -19.80
CA ILE A 445 -8.21 -10.88 -19.62
C ILE A 445 -9.14 -10.10 -20.55
N LYS A 446 -9.60 -10.70 -21.67
CA LYS A 446 -10.65 -10.12 -22.55
C LYS A 446 -12.07 -10.52 -22.20
N GLY A 447 -12.28 -11.44 -21.27
CA GLY A 447 -13.61 -11.86 -20.82
C GLY A 447 -14.40 -12.55 -21.93
N THR A 448 -13.71 -13.33 -22.76
CA THR A 448 -14.32 -14.07 -23.88
C THR A 448 -14.53 -15.55 -23.57
N PHE A 449 -14.13 -16.02 -22.38
CA PHE A 449 -14.41 -17.37 -21.86
C PHE A 449 -15.89 -17.55 -21.47
N ASP A 450 -16.33 -18.80 -21.23
CA ASP A 450 -17.63 -19.09 -20.60
C ASP A 450 -17.43 -19.41 -19.10
N LEU A 451 -16.67 -20.47 -18.82
CA LEU A 451 -16.21 -20.86 -17.50
C LEU A 451 -14.69 -21.05 -17.49
N VAL A 452 -14.03 -20.69 -16.40
CA VAL A 452 -12.56 -20.81 -16.28
C VAL A 452 -12.15 -21.05 -14.83
N LEU A 453 -11.18 -21.93 -14.60
CA LEU A 453 -10.50 -22.02 -13.30
C LEU A 453 -9.33 -21.04 -13.32
N SER A 454 -9.25 -20.18 -12.31
CA SER A 454 -8.13 -19.25 -12.16
C SER A 454 -7.92 -18.88 -10.69
N TRP A 455 -6.86 -18.11 -10.44
CA TRP A 455 -6.50 -17.61 -9.11
C TRP A 455 -7.18 -16.27 -8.78
N ASP A 456 -6.93 -15.75 -7.58
CA ASP A 456 -7.42 -14.45 -7.10
C ASP A 456 -6.28 -13.51 -6.67
N GLY A 457 -6.60 -12.48 -5.86
CA GLY A 457 -5.64 -11.54 -5.29
C GLY A 457 -4.63 -12.15 -4.30
N GLY A 458 -4.80 -13.41 -3.89
CA GLY A 458 -3.85 -14.13 -3.05
C GLY A 458 -3.85 -13.74 -1.58
N MET A 459 -2.83 -14.22 -0.85
CA MET A 459 -2.56 -13.81 0.53
C MET A 459 -1.60 -12.62 0.58
N GLY A 460 -1.71 -11.81 1.63
CA GLY A 460 -0.87 -10.63 1.84
C GLY A 460 -1.32 -9.80 3.02
N PHE A 461 -0.64 -8.68 3.23
CA PHE A 461 -0.91 -7.74 4.32
C PHE A 461 -2.32 -7.13 4.26
N ASP A 462 -2.89 -7.06 3.06
CA ASP A 462 -4.20 -6.49 2.76
C ASP A 462 -5.29 -7.55 2.56
N HIS A 463 -5.01 -8.84 2.81
CA HIS A 463 -6.05 -9.87 2.77
C HIS A 463 -7.00 -9.75 3.97
N PRO A 464 -8.34 -9.85 3.78
CA PRO A 464 -9.05 -10.27 2.57
C PRO A 464 -9.49 -9.16 1.60
N TRP A 465 -9.15 -7.89 1.88
CA TRP A 465 -9.54 -6.77 1.02
C TRP A 465 -9.09 -6.96 -0.43
N ASN A 466 -7.86 -7.45 -0.65
CA ASN A 466 -7.31 -7.70 -1.98
C ASN A 466 -8.15 -8.71 -2.79
N SER A 467 -8.56 -9.84 -2.20
CA SER A 467 -9.36 -10.86 -2.90
C SER A 467 -10.75 -10.33 -3.25
N PHE A 468 -11.40 -9.57 -2.34
CA PHE A 468 -12.68 -8.91 -2.64
C PHE A 468 -12.54 -7.89 -3.76
N ARG A 469 -11.50 -7.05 -3.74
CA ARG A 469 -11.26 -6.09 -4.81
C ARG A 469 -10.97 -6.79 -6.14
N PHE A 470 -10.08 -7.77 -6.13
CA PHE A 470 -9.67 -8.49 -7.32
C PHE A 470 -10.84 -9.15 -8.03
N ILE A 471 -11.77 -9.76 -7.30
CA ILE A 471 -12.92 -10.44 -7.90
C ILE A 471 -14.03 -9.43 -8.22
N MET A 472 -14.41 -8.57 -7.28
CA MET A 472 -15.71 -7.90 -7.33
C MET A 472 -15.68 -6.44 -7.77
N ASP A 473 -14.51 -5.79 -7.83
CA ASP A 473 -14.43 -4.35 -8.08
C ASP A 473 -14.67 -4.02 -9.56
N PRO A 474 -15.75 -3.30 -9.93
CA PRO A 474 -16.03 -2.96 -11.32
C PRO A 474 -14.99 -2.00 -11.93
N ARG A 475 -14.13 -1.36 -11.13
CA ARG A 475 -13.04 -0.50 -11.62
C ARG A 475 -11.91 -1.28 -12.29
N LEU A 476 -11.78 -2.57 -12.01
CA LEU A 476 -10.71 -3.42 -12.56
C LEU A 476 -11.04 -4.05 -13.91
N THR A 477 -12.25 -3.83 -14.44
CA THR A 477 -12.74 -4.47 -15.66
C THR A 477 -13.44 -3.47 -16.59
N GLY A 478 -13.91 -3.95 -17.74
CA GLY A 478 -14.63 -3.14 -18.71
C GLY A 478 -15.21 -3.98 -19.85
N PRO A 479 -15.35 -3.43 -21.07
CA PRO A 479 -15.99 -4.13 -22.18
C PRO A 479 -15.34 -5.48 -22.50
N VAL A 480 -16.16 -6.44 -22.91
CA VAL A 480 -15.68 -7.73 -23.43
C VAL A 480 -14.90 -7.51 -24.72
N GLY A 481 -13.76 -8.18 -24.86
CA GLY A 481 -12.87 -8.09 -26.02
C GLY A 481 -11.70 -7.13 -25.84
N GLU A 482 -11.71 -6.30 -24.80
CA GLU A 482 -10.63 -5.38 -24.41
C GLU A 482 -9.81 -5.96 -23.26
N ASP A 483 -8.53 -5.56 -23.16
CA ASP A 483 -7.58 -6.11 -22.20
C ASP A 483 -7.79 -5.53 -20.79
N TYR A 484 -8.24 -6.38 -19.86
CA TYR A 484 -8.38 -6.05 -18.43
C TYR A 484 -7.66 -7.10 -17.57
N PRO A 485 -6.32 -7.02 -17.46
CA PRO A 485 -5.52 -8.02 -16.76
C PRO A 485 -5.56 -7.91 -15.22
N ALA A 486 -6.05 -6.80 -14.66
CA ALA A 486 -5.91 -6.49 -13.23
C ALA A 486 -6.86 -7.24 -12.28
N GLY A 487 -7.98 -7.77 -12.78
CA GLY A 487 -8.99 -8.46 -11.98
C GLY A 487 -10.39 -8.38 -12.62
N ASN A 488 -11.38 -8.91 -11.91
CA ASN A 488 -12.80 -8.97 -12.29
C ASN A 488 -12.96 -9.45 -13.73
N TRP A 489 -12.33 -10.58 -14.00
CA TRP A 489 -12.28 -11.20 -15.33
C TRP A 489 -13.65 -11.70 -15.78
N GLU A 490 -14.54 -11.99 -14.83
CA GLU A 490 -15.93 -12.39 -15.05
C GLU A 490 -16.83 -11.25 -15.54
N ARG A 491 -16.39 -9.98 -15.51
CA ARG A 491 -17.18 -8.78 -15.88
C ARG A 491 -18.38 -8.56 -14.96
N TYR A 492 -18.19 -8.83 -13.68
CA TYR A 492 -19.20 -8.57 -12.67
C TYR A 492 -19.32 -7.06 -12.42
N MET A 493 -20.54 -6.53 -12.57
CA MET A 493 -20.82 -5.09 -12.51
C MET A 493 -21.78 -4.77 -11.37
N ASN A 494 -21.23 -4.52 -10.18
CA ASN A 494 -21.98 -4.01 -9.04
C ASN A 494 -21.23 -2.88 -8.33
N TRP A 495 -21.75 -1.66 -8.47
CA TRP A 495 -21.14 -0.44 -7.93
C TRP A 495 -21.41 -0.21 -6.43
N GLU A 496 -22.29 -0.99 -5.80
CA GLU A 496 -22.54 -0.92 -4.35
C GLU A 496 -21.33 -1.38 -3.52
N ILE A 497 -20.42 -2.13 -4.15
CA ILE A 497 -19.20 -2.67 -3.55
C ILE A 497 -18.11 -1.60 -3.40
N VAL A 498 -18.02 -0.65 -4.32
CA VAL A 498 -16.94 0.35 -4.35
C VAL A 498 -16.85 1.14 -3.04
N PRO A 499 -17.95 1.70 -2.48
CA PRO A 499 -17.90 2.36 -1.18
C PRO A 499 -17.45 1.46 -0.02
N LEU A 500 -17.72 0.15 -0.09
CA LEU A 500 -17.29 -0.81 0.94
C LEU A 500 -15.79 -1.08 0.83
N ILE A 501 -15.29 -1.34 -0.37
CA ILE A 501 -13.85 -1.52 -0.66
C ILE A 501 -13.06 -0.28 -0.21
N ASP A 502 -13.53 0.91 -0.53
CA ASP A 502 -12.82 2.16 -0.22
C ASP A 502 -12.87 2.50 1.27
N ALA A 503 -13.92 2.09 1.98
CA ALA A 503 -14.02 2.29 3.44
C ALA A 503 -13.10 1.36 4.23
N ILE A 504 -12.97 0.10 3.82
CA ILE A 504 -12.18 -0.92 4.54
C ILE A 504 -10.71 -0.51 4.66
N ALA A 505 -10.11 0.01 3.58
CA ALA A 505 -8.70 0.39 3.56
C ALA A 505 -8.33 1.61 4.43
N LYS A 506 -9.32 2.24 5.09
CA LYS A 506 -9.16 3.39 6.00
C LYS A 506 -9.58 3.07 7.44
N GLU A 507 -10.24 1.94 7.67
CA GLU A 507 -10.86 1.61 8.95
C GLU A 507 -9.91 0.82 9.85
N THR A 508 -9.90 1.17 11.14
CA THR A 508 -9.03 0.55 12.16
C THR A 508 -9.84 -0.06 13.31
N ASP A 509 -11.13 0.28 13.42
CA ASP A 509 -12.07 -0.32 14.36
C ASP A 509 -12.44 -1.76 13.90
N PRO A 510 -12.10 -2.80 14.70
CA PRO A 510 -12.35 -4.18 14.31
C PRO A 510 -13.84 -4.53 14.14
N GLU A 511 -14.75 -3.91 14.89
CA GLU A 511 -16.19 -4.20 14.79
C GLU A 511 -16.76 -3.62 13.49
N LYS A 512 -16.34 -2.40 13.13
CA LYS A 512 -16.74 -1.78 11.86
C LYS A 512 -16.13 -2.52 10.66
N LEU A 513 -14.86 -2.92 10.74
CA LEU A 513 -14.23 -3.76 9.71
C LEU A 513 -15.00 -5.08 9.50
N ALA A 514 -15.33 -5.78 10.59
CA ALA A 514 -16.10 -7.03 10.50
C ALA A 514 -17.47 -6.81 9.84
N LYS A 515 -18.13 -5.68 10.11
CA LYS A 515 -19.39 -5.32 9.45
C LYS A 515 -19.21 -5.05 7.95
N LEU A 516 -18.20 -4.28 7.56
CA LEU A 516 -17.92 -3.98 6.15
C LEU A 516 -17.59 -5.26 5.37
N TYR A 517 -16.74 -6.13 5.92
CA TYR A 517 -16.47 -7.45 5.32
C TYR A 517 -17.71 -8.34 5.28
N SER A 518 -18.59 -8.29 6.28
CA SER A 518 -19.85 -9.05 6.25
C SER A 518 -20.76 -8.57 5.11
N GLN A 519 -20.82 -7.26 4.84
CA GLN A 519 -21.60 -6.73 3.72
C GLN A 519 -21.04 -7.20 2.36
N LEU A 520 -19.71 -7.22 2.20
CA LEU A 520 -19.08 -7.78 0.99
C LEU A 520 -19.35 -9.28 0.84
N GLN A 521 -19.27 -10.05 1.93
CA GLN A 521 -19.58 -11.48 1.92
C GLN A 521 -21.04 -11.74 1.56
N GLU A 522 -21.99 -10.94 2.06
CA GLU A 522 -23.40 -11.07 1.72
C GLU A 522 -23.64 -10.85 0.23
N ILE A 523 -23.01 -9.83 -0.36
CA ILE A 523 -23.08 -9.58 -1.81
C ILE A 523 -22.45 -10.75 -2.58
N PHE A 524 -21.25 -11.18 -2.19
CA PHE A 524 -20.55 -12.31 -2.82
C PHE A 524 -21.39 -13.59 -2.82
N LEU A 525 -22.00 -13.95 -1.68
CA LEU A 525 -22.80 -15.16 -1.53
C LEU A 525 -24.16 -15.08 -2.25
N LYS A 526 -24.73 -13.88 -2.36
CA LYS A 526 -25.99 -13.67 -3.10
C LYS A 526 -25.79 -13.73 -4.60
N ASP A 527 -24.70 -13.14 -5.08
CA ASP A 527 -24.49 -12.93 -6.51
C ASP A 527 -23.61 -14.02 -7.14
N LEU A 528 -22.68 -14.62 -6.38
CA LEU A 528 -21.69 -15.61 -6.82
C LEU A 528 -20.82 -15.12 -8.00
N PRO A 529 -20.05 -14.01 -7.83
CA PRO A 529 -19.16 -13.48 -8.87
C PRO A 529 -18.09 -14.49 -9.31
N ALA A 530 -17.62 -15.28 -8.35
CA ALA A 530 -16.84 -16.48 -8.57
C ALA A 530 -17.24 -17.55 -7.54
N ILE A 531 -16.86 -18.81 -7.78
CA ILE A 531 -17.09 -19.91 -6.84
C ILE A 531 -15.74 -20.40 -6.32
N PRO A 532 -15.40 -20.14 -5.03
CA PRO A 532 -14.17 -20.65 -4.44
C PRO A 532 -14.15 -22.18 -4.40
N LEU A 533 -13.08 -22.79 -4.89
CA LEU A 533 -12.95 -24.25 -4.98
C LEU A 533 -12.05 -24.81 -3.87
N PHE A 534 -10.79 -24.41 -3.85
CA PHE A 534 -9.74 -24.87 -2.94
C PHE A 534 -8.64 -23.81 -2.83
N TYR A 535 -7.78 -23.91 -1.81
CA TYR A 535 -6.58 -23.07 -1.74
C TYR A 535 -5.48 -23.66 -2.61
N GLY A 536 -4.84 -22.86 -3.46
CA GLY A 536 -3.71 -23.34 -4.26
C GLY A 536 -2.57 -23.83 -3.38
N ALA A 537 -1.78 -24.77 -3.90
CA ALA A 537 -0.47 -25.10 -3.37
C ALA A 537 0.57 -24.16 -4.00
N ALA A 538 1.52 -23.69 -3.21
CA ALA A 538 2.72 -23.06 -3.72
C ALA A 538 3.64 -24.14 -4.28
N TRP A 539 3.52 -24.45 -5.57
CA TRP A 539 4.33 -25.47 -6.22
C TRP A 539 5.82 -25.16 -6.05
N TYR A 540 6.53 -26.13 -5.49
CA TYR A 540 7.89 -25.94 -5.00
C TYR A 540 8.54 -27.29 -4.77
N GLU A 541 9.11 -27.84 -5.84
CA GLU A 541 9.92 -29.04 -5.79
C GLU A 541 11.37 -28.67 -6.04
N PHE A 542 12.29 -29.20 -5.25
CA PHE A 542 13.72 -28.97 -5.47
C PHE A 542 14.53 -30.23 -5.21
N ARG A 543 15.67 -30.31 -5.89
CA ARG A 543 16.70 -31.32 -5.60
C ARG A 543 17.81 -30.74 -4.73
N TYR A 544 18.34 -31.56 -3.84
CA TYR A 544 19.35 -31.14 -2.86
C TYR A 544 20.73 -31.79 -3.04
N ASP A 545 20.94 -32.51 -4.14
CA ASP A 545 22.23 -33.12 -4.51
C ASP A 545 23.10 -32.23 -5.44
N ARG A 546 22.56 -31.08 -5.89
CA ARG A 546 23.30 -30.08 -6.72
C ARG A 546 23.32 -28.69 -6.12
N TRP A 547 22.17 -28.24 -5.61
CA TRP A 547 22.02 -26.98 -4.91
C TRP A 547 21.52 -27.27 -3.50
N VAL A 548 22.18 -26.68 -2.51
CA VAL A 548 21.77 -26.74 -1.10
C VAL A 548 21.35 -25.36 -0.64
N GLY A 549 20.64 -25.29 0.48
CA GLY A 549 20.17 -24.03 1.04
C GLY A 549 18.76 -23.60 0.62
N TRP A 550 18.00 -24.52 0.03
CA TRP A 550 16.58 -24.39 -0.23
C TRP A 550 15.78 -24.18 1.08
N PRO A 551 14.88 -23.18 1.12
CA PRO A 551 13.84 -23.06 2.14
C PRO A 551 13.02 -24.35 2.30
N LYS A 552 12.77 -24.77 3.53
CA LYS A 552 11.94 -25.95 3.88
C LYS A 552 11.49 -25.87 5.34
N GLU A 553 10.57 -26.72 5.78
CA GLU A 553 9.98 -26.61 7.13
C GLU A 553 10.99 -26.60 8.28
N GLU A 554 12.11 -27.34 8.19
CA GLU A 554 13.15 -27.34 9.24
C GLU A 554 14.13 -26.16 9.14
N ASP A 555 14.13 -25.47 8.00
CA ASP A 555 15.03 -24.36 7.69
C ASP A 555 14.28 -23.38 6.76
N PRO A 556 13.33 -22.59 7.32
CA PRO A 556 12.33 -21.88 6.54
C PRO A 556 12.91 -20.72 5.73
N ARG A 557 14.07 -20.18 6.13
CA ARG A 557 14.80 -19.09 5.46
C ARG A 557 13.83 -17.97 5.00
N TRP A 558 14.12 -17.34 3.86
CA TRP A 558 13.16 -16.49 3.16
C TRP A 558 12.36 -17.33 2.16
N LEU A 559 11.04 -17.23 2.17
CA LEU A 559 10.17 -17.82 1.16
C LEU A 559 8.81 -17.14 1.17
N SER A 560 8.38 -16.63 0.03
CA SER A 560 7.01 -16.21 -0.22
C SER A 560 6.22 -17.36 -0.89
N PRO A 561 4.94 -17.60 -0.54
CA PRO A 561 4.05 -18.61 -1.14
C PRO A 561 3.78 -18.51 -2.66
N TYR A 562 4.58 -17.72 -3.37
CA TYR A 562 4.74 -17.73 -4.82
C TYR A 562 6.23 -17.89 -5.18
N PRO A 563 6.85 -19.07 -4.96
CA PRO A 563 8.30 -19.25 -4.82
C PRO A 563 9.15 -18.81 -6.01
N TRP A 564 8.52 -18.71 -7.17
CA TRP A 564 9.14 -18.40 -8.45
C TRP A 564 8.82 -16.99 -8.95
N ASN A 565 8.02 -16.22 -8.20
CA ASN A 565 7.78 -14.81 -8.44
C ASN A 565 8.97 -14.00 -7.89
N TYR A 566 9.53 -13.17 -8.74
CA TYR A 566 10.57 -12.22 -8.42
C TYR A 566 9.99 -10.79 -8.51
N PRO A 567 10.61 -9.79 -7.90
CA PRO A 567 11.80 -9.85 -7.06
C PRO A 567 11.55 -10.44 -5.67
N ASP A 568 10.31 -10.74 -5.27
CA ASP A 568 9.98 -11.16 -3.90
C ASP A 568 10.74 -12.40 -3.43
N ASN A 569 11.00 -13.40 -4.28
CA ASN A 569 11.83 -14.56 -3.92
C ASN A 569 13.29 -14.48 -4.34
N LEU A 570 13.76 -13.32 -4.81
CA LEU A 570 15.16 -13.10 -5.12
C LEU A 570 16.09 -13.43 -3.94
N PRO A 571 15.74 -13.14 -2.65
CA PRO A 571 16.56 -13.54 -1.50
C PRO A 571 16.86 -15.04 -1.40
N VAL A 572 15.99 -15.92 -1.93
CA VAL A 572 16.23 -17.38 -1.98
C VAL A 572 17.52 -17.68 -2.74
N LEU A 573 17.76 -16.99 -3.87
CA LEU A 573 18.94 -17.21 -4.70
C LEU A 573 20.25 -16.84 -4.00
N PHE A 574 20.22 -15.96 -3.00
CA PHE A 574 21.39 -15.64 -2.17
C PHE A 574 21.65 -16.65 -1.06
N CYS A 575 20.64 -17.49 -0.75
CA CYS A 575 20.75 -18.55 0.24
C CYS A 575 21.23 -19.88 -0.37
N LEU A 576 21.21 -19.99 -1.70
CA LEU A 576 21.62 -21.20 -2.42
C LEU A 576 23.14 -21.28 -2.58
N ALA A 577 23.68 -22.47 -2.38
CA ALA A 577 25.09 -22.80 -2.61
C ALA A 577 25.20 -24.14 -3.37
N LYS A 578 26.36 -24.41 -3.97
CA LYS A 578 26.57 -25.69 -4.65
C LYS A 578 26.62 -26.82 -3.62
N ALA A 579 26.19 -28.01 -4.00
CA ALA A 579 26.27 -29.18 -3.13
C ALA A 579 27.73 -29.43 -2.68
N GLY A 580 27.92 -29.59 -1.38
CA GLY A 580 29.25 -29.69 -0.74
C GLY A 580 29.79 -28.36 -0.19
N GLU A 581 29.16 -27.24 -0.52
CA GLU A 581 29.39 -25.95 0.13
C GLU A 581 28.41 -25.76 1.29
N GLU A 582 28.77 -24.95 2.29
CA GLU A 582 27.89 -24.61 3.40
C GLU A 582 26.95 -23.45 2.98
N PRO A 583 25.62 -23.67 2.89
CA PRO A 583 24.71 -22.62 2.47
C PRO A 583 24.51 -21.60 3.60
N THR A 584 24.87 -20.35 3.36
CA THR A 584 24.67 -19.24 4.32
C THR A 584 23.42 -18.44 3.99
N VAL A 585 22.68 -17.99 5.01
CA VAL A 585 21.66 -16.96 4.84
C VAL A 585 22.34 -15.60 5.07
N PRO A 586 22.35 -14.68 4.08
CA PRO A 586 22.93 -13.36 4.28
C PRO A 586 22.27 -12.61 5.44
N SER A 587 23.04 -11.86 6.23
CA SER A 587 22.51 -11.18 7.43
C SER A 587 21.39 -10.18 7.10
N TRP A 588 21.47 -9.52 5.93
CA TRP A 588 20.46 -8.57 5.48
C TRP A 588 19.06 -9.17 5.34
N VAL A 589 18.94 -10.48 5.09
CA VAL A 589 17.64 -11.18 5.00
C VAL A 589 16.86 -11.05 6.30
N TYR A 590 17.55 -10.89 7.44
CA TYR A 590 16.95 -10.69 8.75
C TYR A 590 17.10 -9.25 9.27
N GLU A 591 18.28 -8.64 9.09
CA GLU A 591 18.61 -7.33 9.66
C GLU A 591 17.86 -6.17 8.99
N MET A 592 17.46 -6.33 7.72
CA MET A 592 16.74 -5.29 6.96
C MET A 592 15.23 -5.49 6.95
N GLN A 593 14.70 -6.50 7.66
CA GLN A 593 13.26 -6.75 7.70
C GLN A 593 12.53 -5.61 8.41
N ILE A 594 11.50 -5.11 7.76
CA ILE A 594 10.53 -4.17 8.31
C ILE A 594 9.21 -4.93 8.38
N PRO A 595 8.65 -5.23 9.56
CA PRO A 595 7.33 -5.84 9.67
C PRO A 595 6.26 -4.90 9.10
N THR A 596 5.23 -5.43 8.44
CA THR A 596 4.06 -4.65 8.00
C THR A 596 3.49 -3.79 9.12
N ALA A 597 3.39 -4.35 10.33
CA ALA A 597 2.94 -3.62 11.52
C ALA A 597 3.74 -2.33 11.76
N LYS A 598 5.06 -2.34 11.50
CA LYS A 598 5.91 -1.16 11.65
C LYS A 598 5.55 -0.06 10.64
N ILE A 599 5.24 -0.42 9.40
CA ILE A 599 4.80 0.54 8.35
C ILE A 599 3.52 1.25 8.78
N PHE A 600 2.55 0.51 9.32
CA PHE A 600 1.30 1.08 9.82
C PHE A 600 1.45 1.80 11.17
N GLU A 601 2.39 1.41 12.03
CA GLU A 601 2.75 2.17 13.23
C GLU A 601 3.33 3.54 12.88
N ASP A 602 4.19 3.61 11.85
CA ASP A 602 4.75 4.87 11.37
C ASP A 602 3.66 5.78 10.78
N LEU A 603 2.71 5.21 10.03
CA LEU A 603 1.51 5.92 9.59
C LEU A 603 0.70 6.42 10.79
N ALA A 604 0.40 5.56 11.75
CA ALA A 604 -0.37 5.91 12.93
C ALA A 604 0.29 7.05 13.74
N ALA A 605 1.62 7.07 13.82
CA ALA A 605 2.37 8.15 14.46
C ALA A 605 2.20 9.49 13.74
N VAL A 606 2.12 9.48 12.40
CA VAL A 606 1.84 10.68 11.59
C VAL A 606 0.38 11.13 11.70
N LEU A 607 -0.56 10.18 11.84
CA LEU A 607 -1.99 10.46 12.05
C LEU A 607 -2.32 10.92 13.47
N ALA A 608 -1.45 10.66 14.45
CA ALA A 608 -1.69 10.98 15.84
C ALA A 608 -1.90 12.49 16.04
N VAL A 609 -2.98 12.85 16.74
CA VAL A 609 -3.23 14.23 17.13
C VAL A 609 -2.13 14.67 18.09
N LYS A 610 -1.22 15.53 17.62
CA LYS A 610 -0.17 16.12 18.44
C LYS A 610 -0.79 17.04 19.50
N LYS A 611 -0.37 16.88 20.75
CA LYS A 611 -0.90 17.64 21.90
C LYS A 611 0.20 18.31 22.71
N GLY A 612 -0.17 19.38 23.41
CA GLY A 612 0.63 20.03 24.45
C GLY A 612 -0.27 20.47 25.60
N ILE A 613 0.30 21.14 26.60
CA ILE A 613 -0.45 21.65 27.76
C ILE A 613 -0.49 23.17 27.71
N LEU A 614 -1.68 23.75 27.77
CA LEU A 614 -1.86 25.19 27.95
C LEU A 614 -2.27 25.47 29.40
N SER A 615 -1.41 26.18 30.11
CA SER A 615 -1.62 26.63 31.49
C SER A 615 -1.83 28.14 31.51
N ILE A 616 -2.92 28.61 32.12
CA ILE A 616 -3.27 30.02 32.18
C ILE A 616 -3.48 30.40 33.64
N ASP A 617 -2.76 31.41 34.11
CA ASP A 617 -2.95 32.02 35.42
C ASP A 617 -3.30 33.51 35.29
N THR A 618 -3.79 34.12 36.36
CA THR A 618 -4.00 35.56 36.46
C THR A 618 -3.49 36.13 37.78
N ALA A 619 -3.02 37.37 37.73
CA ALA A 619 -2.47 38.11 38.87
C ALA A 619 -2.86 39.60 38.79
N PRO A 620 -2.96 40.32 39.92
CA PRO A 620 -2.94 39.81 41.30
C PRO A 620 -4.24 39.11 41.70
N VAL A 621 -5.31 39.28 40.90
CA VAL A 621 -6.64 38.70 41.16
C VAL A 621 -6.91 37.50 40.26
N LYS A 622 -7.81 36.61 40.71
CA LYS A 622 -8.27 35.46 39.92
C LYS A 622 -9.45 35.87 39.06
N GLY A 623 -9.30 35.76 37.74
CA GLY A 623 -10.33 36.08 36.75
C GLY A 623 -10.73 34.84 35.95
N GLU A 624 -11.92 34.88 35.35
CA GLU A 624 -12.33 33.89 34.36
C GLU A 624 -11.47 34.01 33.10
N VAL A 625 -11.12 32.88 32.49
CA VAL A 625 -10.31 32.84 31.27
C VAL A 625 -11.05 32.13 30.15
N PHE A 626 -10.88 32.63 28.94
CA PHE A 626 -11.50 32.08 27.74
C PHE A 626 -10.42 31.76 26.72
N VAL A 627 -10.52 30.60 26.07
CA VAL A 627 -9.59 30.15 25.04
C VAL A 627 -10.36 29.96 23.74
N ASN A 628 -9.98 30.71 22.70
CA ASN A 628 -10.71 30.80 21.43
C ASN A 628 -12.20 31.16 21.60
N GLY A 629 -12.54 31.91 22.66
CA GLY A 629 -13.90 32.32 22.98
C GLY A 629 -14.68 31.36 23.89
N GLU A 630 -14.14 30.18 24.21
CA GLU A 630 -14.77 29.23 25.14
C GLU A 630 -14.29 29.43 26.57
N SER A 631 -15.21 29.50 27.54
CA SER A 631 -14.84 29.62 28.96
C SER A 631 -14.11 28.37 29.44
N TRP A 632 -12.96 28.59 30.08
CA TRP A 632 -12.19 27.54 30.75
C TRP A 632 -12.31 27.61 32.27
N GLY A 633 -13.10 28.55 32.79
CA GLY A 633 -13.30 28.78 34.22
C GLY A 633 -12.33 29.81 34.81
N VAL A 634 -12.30 29.91 36.14
CA VAL A 634 -11.47 30.88 36.88
C VAL A 634 -10.04 30.36 37.02
N ALA A 635 -9.05 31.19 36.64
CA ALA A 635 -7.62 30.88 36.74
C ALA A 635 -7.17 30.59 38.20
N PRO A 636 -6.14 29.74 38.41
CA PRO A 636 -5.34 29.04 37.40
C PRO A 636 -6.07 27.85 36.77
N VAL A 637 -5.92 27.67 35.46
CA VAL A 637 -6.43 26.53 34.70
C VAL A 637 -5.32 25.90 33.86
N SER A 638 -5.31 24.58 33.74
CA SER A 638 -4.35 23.85 32.90
C SER A 638 -5.07 22.71 32.20
N LYS A 639 -4.97 22.64 30.88
CA LYS A 639 -5.60 21.59 30.06
C LYS A 639 -4.67 21.13 28.96
N GLU A 640 -4.79 19.85 28.62
CA GLU A 640 -4.20 19.29 27.41
C GLU A 640 -5.00 19.78 26.19
N VAL A 641 -4.30 20.30 25.18
CA VAL A 641 -4.89 20.82 23.95
C VAL A 641 -4.11 20.35 22.72
N LYS A 642 -4.72 20.47 21.55
CA LYS A 642 -4.03 20.21 20.28
C LYS A 642 -2.87 21.18 20.11
N VAL A 643 -1.83 20.78 19.40
CA VAL A 643 -0.79 21.73 18.95
C VAL A 643 -1.44 22.78 18.05
N GLY A 644 -1.10 24.04 18.26
CA GLY A 644 -1.68 25.13 17.49
C GLY A 644 -1.71 26.45 18.23
N THR A 645 -2.21 27.47 17.54
CA THR A 645 -2.31 28.82 18.07
C THR A 645 -3.67 29.06 18.72
N TYR A 646 -3.63 29.60 19.94
CA TYR A 646 -4.78 29.86 20.79
C TYR A 646 -4.83 31.34 21.17
N THR A 647 -6.01 31.94 21.10
CA THR A 647 -6.28 33.29 21.60
C THR A 647 -6.90 33.20 22.98
N ILE A 648 -6.26 33.81 23.97
CA ILE A 648 -6.68 33.85 25.37
C ILE A 648 -7.26 35.22 25.66
N THR A 649 -8.46 35.26 26.22
CA THR A 649 -9.08 36.48 26.75
C THR A 649 -9.45 36.30 28.22
N PHE A 650 -9.56 37.42 28.93
CA PHE A 650 -9.71 37.47 30.37
C PHE A 650 -11.02 38.18 30.72
N GLY A 651 -11.81 37.60 31.64
CA GLY A 651 -13.09 38.14 32.09
C GLY A 651 -12.92 39.41 32.93
N ALA A 652 -14.01 40.18 33.09
CA ALA A 652 -13.99 41.36 33.96
C ALA A 652 -13.87 40.96 35.44
N VAL A 653 -13.09 41.72 36.22
CA VAL A 653 -12.98 41.59 37.67
C VAL A 653 -13.22 42.96 38.30
N GLU A 654 -14.11 43.04 39.30
CA GLU A 654 -14.49 44.32 39.91
C GLU A 654 -13.28 45.07 40.50
N GLY A 655 -13.14 46.35 40.16
CA GLY A 655 -12.03 47.19 40.60
C GLY A 655 -10.71 47.01 39.83
N TYR A 656 -10.70 46.18 38.77
CA TYR A 656 -9.54 45.94 37.93
C TYR A 656 -9.88 46.00 36.43
N ASP A 657 -8.97 46.57 35.64
CA ASP A 657 -9.00 46.49 34.20
C ASP A 657 -8.42 45.15 33.74
N ALA A 658 -9.15 44.45 32.86
CA ALA A 658 -8.76 43.15 32.36
C ALA A 658 -7.54 43.25 31.40
N PRO A 659 -6.64 42.25 31.41
CA PRO A 659 -5.54 42.20 30.46
C PRO A 659 -6.03 42.16 29.01
N ALA A 660 -5.24 42.71 28.09
CA ALA A 660 -5.50 42.58 26.66
C ALA A 660 -5.46 41.09 26.22
N PRO A 661 -6.20 40.70 25.17
CA PRO A 661 -6.12 39.38 24.57
C PRO A 661 -4.68 38.98 24.25
N GLN A 662 -4.32 37.72 24.53
CA GLN A 662 -2.98 37.19 24.26
C GLN A 662 -3.07 36.01 23.30
N THR A 663 -2.13 35.92 22.35
CA THR A 663 -2.05 34.79 21.42
C THR A 663 -0.84 33.94 21.77
N VAL A 664 -1.04 32.62 21.88
CA VAL A 664 0.00 31.66 22.24
C VAL A 664 -0.01 30.48 21.29
N THR A 665 1.16 29.95 20.95
CA THR A 665 1.28 28.71 20.19
C THR A 665 1.71 27.59 21.13
N VAL A 666 0.86 26.56 21.25
CA VAL A 666 1.16 25.35 21.99
C VAL A 666 1.90 24.39 21.07
N GLU A 667 3.06 23.93 21.51
CA GLU A 667 3.91 22.99 20.79
C GLU A 667 3.78 21.56 21.36
N GLU A 668 4.14 20.56 20.56
CA GLU A 668 4.02 19.15 20.91
C GLU A 668 4.81 18.81 22.18
N GLY A 669 4.14 18.15 23.15
CA GLY A 669 4.73 17.72 24.41
C GLY A 669 5.17 18.84 25.36
N LYS A 670 4.97 20.11 24.98
CA LYS A 670 5.36 21.26 25.80
C LYS A 670 4.21 21.77 26.65
N THR A 671 4.54 22.26 27.84
CA THR A 671 3.65 23.08 28.66
C THR A 671 3.95 24.54 28.40
N ILE A 672 2.97 25.27 27.90
CA ILE A 672 3.05 26.72 27.73
C ILE A 672 2.23 27.39 28.82
N THR A 673 2.87 28.28 29.57
CA THR A 673 2.24 29.00 30.67
C THR A 673 2.07 30.48 30.32
N ILE A 674 0.84 30.98 30.46
CA ILE A 674 0.47 32.37 30.25
C ILE A 674 -0.06 32.97 31.55
N VAL A 675 0.32 34.21 31.84
CA VAL A 675 -0.19 34.95 33.00
C VAL A 675 -0.85 36.25 32.53
N GLY A 676 -2.15 36.39 32.79
CA GLY A 676 -2.89 37.64 32.58
C GLY A 676 -2.73 38.57 33.78
N THR A 677 -2.16 39.76 33.57
CA THR A 677 -1.96 40.76 34.63
C THR A 677 -3.06 41.82 34.62
N TYR A 678 -3.90 41.83 35.66
CA TYR A 678 -4.93 42.83 35.91
C TYR A 678 -4.35 44.08 36.57
N THR A 679 -4.80 45.26 36.15
CA THR A 679 -4.38 46.55 36.71
C THR A 679 -5.52 47.20 37.49
N ARG A 680 -5.25 47.76 38.67
CA ARG A 680 -6.28 48.38 39.52
C ARG A 680 -6.81 49.65 38.85
N THR A 681 -8.13 49.77 38.71
CA THR A 681 -8.77 50.95 38.12
C THR A 681 -8.64 52.17 39.06
N ALA A 682 -8.28 53.34 38.53
CA ALA A 682 -8.04 54.56 39.33
C ALA A 682 -9.32 55.06 40.03
N LEU A 683 -9.19 55.56 41.28
CA LEU A 683 -10.31 56.07 42.08
C LEU A 683 -10.64 57.54 41.70
N PRO A 684 -11.86 57.85 41.20
CA PRO A 684 -12.24 59.21 40.78
C PRO A 684 -12.21 60.25 41.92
N GLU A 685 -12.42 59.81 43.16
CA GLU A 685 -12.54 60.67 44.35
C GLU A 685 -11.25 61.42 44.71
N LEU A 686 -10.09 60.96 44.22
CA LEU A 686 -8.78 61.59 44.46
C LEU A 686 -8.54 62.81 43.57
N GLU A 687 -9.14 62.88 42.38
CA GLU A 687 -9.02 64.04 41.49
C GLU A 687 -9.76 65.26 42.06
N GLU A 688 -10.94 65.05 42.65
CA GLU A 688 -11.73 66.14 43.24
C GLU A 688 -11.02 66.79 44.45
N VAL A 689 -10.20 66.04 45.19
CA VAL A 689 -9.43 66.55 46.33
C VAL A 689 -8.24 67.39 45.86
N LEU A 690 -7.55 66.96 44.81
CA LEU A 690 -6.42 67.71 44.22
C LEU A 690 -6.88 69.07 43.67
N ASP A 691 -8.01 69.10 42.96
CA ASP A 691 -8.57 70.35 42.42
C ASP A 691 -8.93 71.34 43.55
N LYS A 692 -9.46 70.84 44.67
CA LYS A 692 -9.78 71.69 45.84
C LYS A 692 -8.54 72.24 46.54
N LEU A 693 -7.45 71.48 46.60
CA LEU A 693 -6.18 71.95 47.18
C LEU A 693 -5.53 73.04 46.33
N ASP A 694 -5.59 72.90 45.00
CA ASP A 694 -5.10 73.91 44.06
C ASP A 694 -5.85 75.25 44.20
N ASP A 695 -7.18 75.22 44.34
CA ASP A 695 -8.01 76.41 44.56
C ASP A 695 -7.68 77.11 45.89
N VAL A 696 -7.41 76.36 46.96
CA VAL A 696 -7.03 76.92 48.27
C VAL A 696 -5.64 77.57 48.23
N SER A 697 -4.66 76.91 47.61
CA SER A 697 -3.31 77.46 47.45
C SER A 697 -3.33 78.79 46.68
N SER A 698 -4.05 78.83 45.55
CA SER A 698 -4.17 80.04 44.74
C SER A 698 -4.76 81.22 45.52
N LYS A 699 -5.82 80.97 46.31
CA LYS A 699 -6.46 82.01 47.14
C LYS A 699 -5.53 82.54 48.23
N LEU A 700 -4.74 81.68 48.87
CA LEU A 700 -3.75 82.09 49.87
C LEU A 700 -2.64 82.96 49.26
N GLY A 701 -2.15 82.60 48.07
CA GLY A 701 -1.18 83.41 47.32
C GLY A 701 -1.69 84.83 47.07
N THR A 702 -2.91 84.98 46.54
CA THR A 702 -3.50 86.31 46.30
C THR A 702 -3.71 87.13 47.58
N LEU A 703 -4.06 86.48 48.70
CA LEU A 703 -4.22 87.16 49.99
C LEU A 703 -2.88 87.67 50.55
N SER A 704 -1.76 87.02 50.22
CA SER A 704 -0.43 87.48 50.65
C SER A 704 0.00 88.77 49.96
N GLU A 705 -0.41 88.98 48.71
CA GLU A 705 -0.04 90.16 47.90
C GLU A 705 -0.82 91.42 48.33
N ASP A 706 -2.06 91.27 48.79
CA ASP A 706 -2.94 92.39 49.19
C ASP A 706 -2.63 92.98 50.59
N VAL A 707 -1.82 92.29 51.41
CA VAL A 707 -1.47 92.75 52.76
C VAL A 707 -0.25 93.67 52.72
N THR A 708 -0.44 94.95 52.40
CA THR A 708 0.64 95.96 52.43
C THR A 708 0.70 96.70 53.76
N GLY A 709 1.82 96.56 54.50
CA GLY A 709 2.16 97.39 55.67
C GLY A 709 2.51 96.65 56.96
N VAL A 710 2.31 95.32 57.04
CA VAL A 710 2.68 94.48 58.19
C VAL A 710 3.49 93.29 57.68
N LYS A 711 4.83 93.42 57.68
CA LYS A 711 5.75 92.43 57.08
C LYS A 711 5.56 91.00 57.64
N SER A 712 5.16 90.87 58.90
CA SER A 712 4.95 89.58 59.56
C SER A 712 3.69 88.82 59.12
N ALA A 713 2.70 89.48 58.48
CA ALA A 713 1.48 88.82 58.03
C ALA A 713 1.62 88.23 56.60
N VAL A 714 2.41 88.88 55.75
CA VAL A 714 2.72 88.40 54.40
C VAL A 714 3.58 87.14 54.45
N GLU A 715 4.58 87.09 55.34
CA GLU A 715 5.43 85.90 55.54
C GLU A 715 4.60 84.68 56.00
N VAL A 716 3.67 84.85 56.95
CA VAL A 716 2.80 83.75 57.42
C VAL A 716 1.86 83.22 56.32
N LEU A 717 1.32 84.09 55.47
CA LEU A 717 0.44 83.68 54.37
C LEU A 717 1.21 82.97 53.25
N SER A 718 2.43 83.41 52.97
CA SER A 718 3.35 82.73 52.04
C SER A 718 3.71 81.33 52.56
N ASP A 719 4.10 81.21 53.83
CA ASP A 719 4.44 79.92 54.46
C ASP A 719 3.24 78.95 54.43
N LEU A 720 2.01 79.45 54.60
CA LEU A 720 0.78 78.65 54.50
C LEU A 720 0.49 78.21 53.05
N SER A 721 0.73 79.08 52.07
CA SER A 721 0.58 78.73 50.66
C SER A 721 1.56 77.63 50.25
N ASP A 722 2.80 77.72 50.70
CA ASP A 722 3.85 76.71 50.46
C ASP A 722 3.50 75.38 51.15
N ALA A 723 2.96 75.43 52.38
CA ALA A 723 2.49 74.23 53.08
C ALA A 723 1.32 73.52 52.37
N VAL A 724 0.37 74.28 51.82
CA VAL A 724 -0.75 73.72 51.03
C VAL A 724 -0.25 73.12 49.71
N SER A 725 0.72 73.77 49.04
CA SER A 725 1.35 73.21 47.84
C SER A 725 2.09 71.89 48.14
N GLY A 726 2.80 71.81 49.27
CA GLY A 726 3.46 70.58 49.70
C GLY A 726 2.46 69.43 49.96
N LEU A 727 1.33 69.72 50.59
CA LEU A 727 0.23 68.76 50.79
C LEU A 727 -0.37 68.27 49.47
N ARG A 728 -0.53 69.16 48.50
CA ARG A 728 -1.02 68.81 47.16
C ARG A 728 -0.06 67.87 46.43
N ASP A 729 1.25 68.11 46.54
CA ASP A 729 2.27 67.22 45.97
C ASP A 729 2.29 65.85 46.67
N GLU A 730 2.07 65.78 47.98
CA GLU A 730 1.91 64.51 48.71
C GLU A 730 0.65 63.73 48.25
N VAL A 731 -0.49 64.40 48.08
CA VAL A 731 -1.72 63.76 47.55
C VAL A 731 -1.55 63.31 46.10
N ALA A 732 -0.79 64.06 45.28
CA ALA A 732 -0.45 63.67 43.92
C ALA A 732 0.51 62.47 43.87
N ALA A 733 1.42 62.34 44.84
CA ALA A 733 2.25 61.14 45.01
C ALA A 733 1.42 59.93 45.48
N LEU A 734 0.35 60.13 46.25
CA LEU A 734 -0.58 59.06 46.63
C LEU A 734 -1.45 58.57 45.44
N ARG A 735 -1.69 59.42 44.44
CA ARG A 735 -2.32 59.03 43.15
C ARG A 735 -1.47 58.01 42.39
N SER A 736 -0.14 58.11 42.46
CA SER A 736 0.76 57.20 41.75
C SER A 736 1.05 55.89 42.50
N ASP A 737 0.71 55.80 43.80
CA ASP A 737 0.93 54.60 44.62
C ASP A 737 -0.34 54.11 45.35
N LEU A 738 -1.38 53.80 44.56
CA LEU A 738 -2.68 53.28 45.02
C LEU A 738 -2.63 51.85 45.60
N SER A 739 -1.44 51.28 45.84
CA SER A 739 -1.27 49.92 46.34
C SER A 739 -1.40 49.81 47.88
N THR A 740 -1.33 50.92 48.63
CA THR A 740 -1.02 50.88 50.07
C THR A 740 -1.93 51.66 51.03
N ILE A 741 -2.99 52.36 50.61
CA ILE A 741 -3.77 53.22 51.54
C ILE A 741 -4.98 52.49 52.15
N SER A 742 -5.02 52.45 53.49
CA SER A 742 -6.19 52.06 54.29
C SER A 742 -7.08 53.27 54.60
N THR A 743 -8.39 53.05 54.81
CA THR A 743 -9.43 54.07 55.08
C THR A 743 -9.07 55.06 56.20
N ILE A 744 -8.14 54.71 57.09
CA ILE A 744 -7.66 55.52 58.21
C ILE A 744 -6.83 56.72 57.74
N GLY A 745 -6.02 56.59 56.67
CA GLY A 745 -5.22 57.70 56.14
C GLY A 745 -6.06 58.85 55.58
N TYR A 746 -7.23 58.50 55.02
CA TYR A 746 -8.17 59.45 54.43
C TYR A 746 -8.85 60.36 55.48
N VAL A 747 -9.19 59.79 56.65
CA VAL A 747 -9.85 60.52 57.76
C VAL A 747 -8.89 61.50 58.43
N SER A 748 -7.60 61.14 58.56
CA SER A 748 -6.57 62.01 59.13
C SER A 748 -6.29 63.24 58.27
N LEU A 749 -6.31 63.10 56.94
CA LEU A 749 -6.11 64.21 56.00
C LEU A 749 -7.27 65.23 56.07
N ILE A 750 -8.51 64.75 56.14
CA ILE A 750 -9.71 65.60 56.27
C ILE A 750 -9.70 66.36 57.60
N LEU A 751 -9.31 65.72 58.72
CA LEU A 751 -9.19 66.37 60.02
C LEU A 751 -8.12 67.48 60.02
N LEU A 752 -6.99 67.26 59.34
CA LEU A 752 -5.91 68.26 59.22
C LEU A 752 -6.38 69.50 58.44
N ILE A 753 -7.13 69.29 57.35
CA ILE A 753 -7.70 70.36 56.52
C ILE A 753 -8.75 71.17 57.30
N ILE A 754 -9.62 70.50 58.09
CA ILE A 754 -10.62 71.19 58.94
C ILE A 754 -9.92 72.05 60.00
N VAL A 755 -8.86 71.57 60.63
CA VAL A 755 -8.09 72.32 61.65
C VAL A 755 -7.43 73.56 61.02
N LEU A 756 -6.88 73.45 59.81
CA LEU A 756 -6.30 74.58 59.09
C LEU A 756 -7.36 75.63 58.72
N VAL A 757 -8.53 75.22 58.24
CA VAL A 757 -9.64 76.14 57.91
C VAL A 757 -10.15 76.88 59.16
N VAL A 758 -10.25 76.19 60.30
CA VAL A 758 -10.64 76.81 61.59
C VAL A 758 -9.56 77.80 62.07
N ALA A 759 -8.28 77.48 61.91
CA ALA A 759 -7.17 78.38 62.25
C ALA A 759 -7.16 79.64 61.37
N ILE A 760 -7.48 79.51 60.07
CA ILE A 760 -7.59 80.64 59.13
C ILE A 760 -8.82 81.52 59.44
N MET A 761 -9.94 80.93 59.88
CA MET A 761 -11.11 81.70 60.33
C MET A 761 -10.87 82.48 61.63
N ALA A 762 -10.03 81.97 62.54
CA ALA A 762 -9.69 82.64 63.79
C ALA A 762 -8.82 83.90 63.60
N LEU A 763 -8.08 84.01 62.49
CA LEU A 763 -7.23 85.15 62.14
C LEU A 763 -7.98 86.36 61.53
N ARG A 764 -9.31 86.27 61.35
CA ARG A 764 -10.14 87.29 60.67
C ARG A 764 -10.89 88.29 61.57
N ARG A 765 -10.55 88.45 62.85
CA ARG A 765 -11.14 89.51 63.73
C ARG A 765 -10.13 90.62 64.09
N PRO A 766 -10.36 91.89 63.69
CA PRO A 766 -9.60 93.03 64.17
C PRO A 766 -10.06 93.46 65.57
N SER A 767 -9.12 93.74 66.48
CA SER A 767 -9.37 94.43 67.75
C SER A 767 -9.56 95.93 67.51
N GLN A 768 -10.75 96.49 67.77
CA GLN A 768 -10.82 97.82 68.35
C GLN A 768 -10.91 97.64 69.88
N ALA A 769 -9.87 98.15 70.55
CA ALA A 769 -9.56 98.16 71.98
C ALA A 769 -9.29 96.79 72.63
#